data_AF-A0A353Z6H6-F1
#
_entry.id   AF-A0A353Z6H6-F1
#
_cell.length_a   1.000
_cell.length_b   1.000
_cell.length_c   1.000
_cell.angle_alpha   90.00
_cell.angle_beta   90.00
_cell.angle_gamma   90.00
#
_symmetry.space_group_name_H-M   'P 1'
#
loop_
_entity.id
_entity.type
_entity.pdbx_description
1 polymer ?
#
loop_
_entity_poly.entity_id
_entity_poly.type
_entity_poly.pdbx_seq_one_letter_code
_entity_poly.pdbx_strand_id
1 'polypeptide(L)'
;MINSHLTTERLPQSRRGWQPLRSRSPGPWAGRSWHAGICGLVVGLSLFSARITRPTAVQAAESSCESRGDYQAWKHAGSLWLLTTPEGADLPAGTRVEEFPVLIRLHRDWFDFRQAQAHGNDLRITSAAGEPLAFEVEEWNAESGVATVWVRVPVITGNSRQELRLHWGNPEAASVADGRQVFADSNGYLSVCHLSEPVQDAVGSLTFKDTGTTAAAGMIGPARHFANHKGVFGGEDITHYPTGSSPHSTEAWFRADAPNGRVLAWGNEHAQGKVVMHYMSPPHVKMECYFSGADVRGESSIPIGQWVQVVHTYEKGESRVYVNGELDGTHKTDGAPLAIKSPARFFLGGWYHHYDYQGDLDEVRISRVVRSADWIRLQYENQKPNQTLVGPLVQPGNDFAVSKSALNINEGETQTLQATAGGAQKLLWILKRRGRETVVATDRFSFEFPAGRVRERELATLTLKAICADGVKSRDIPITIQDTIPEPQFRLQAPAEWNGRMAIEVVPEILNRAALRAEGAGPLQVKWTVDGVAVSRTVADGRLLLKRAQGSGTLNVTAMIDNGGDPVRETISIAVQEPRQDDPWVPRPVAEEEQPEDNQFFPRAGIAQNGTRQGRLVYAGTLAEPADRVFVRLFADDRLVATESAVPSAEGRYSIAVPLKPGLIKYRTEFGRRRGNAETVLHSAGNLVCGDAFLIIGQSNAVATDFGKEDPLQPSDWIRTYGATAGDPNGARLRLWANAVARSPGGKSEIGYWGMELGRRLVEREQVPICLINGAVGGTRIDQHQRNSDDPTDVGTIYGRLLWRVQQAKLTHGISAILWHQGENDQGADGPTGGYGYETYRQFFVDLAASWKEDYPNIQQYCVFQIWPKSCAMGIRGSDNRLREVQRTLPRWFSRLNVMSTLGVKPPGGCHFPAEGYAEFARLIEPVLARELYHRPFDQPVTPPNLQRAFFGNAERSEVVLEFDMPVVWSDRLESQFHLDGGARQVVGGSAEGKTIRLRLQGPTTSQWVTYLDSA
;
A
#
# COMPACT_ATOMS: atom_id res chain seq x y z
N MET A 1 27.78 -9.56 18.78
CA MET A 1 29.20 -9.56 19.22
C MET A 1 30.04 -9.06 18.06
N ILE A 2 31.09 -8.23 18.29
CA ILE A 2 32.31 -8.05 17.46
C ILE A 2 32.05 -7.66 15.98
N ASN A 3 32.53 -6.56 15.38
CA ASN A 3 33.56 -5.55 15.71
C ASN A 3 33.16 -4.22 14.98
N SER A 4 33.23 -3.02 15.55
CA SER A 4 34.38 -2.16 15.93
C SER A 4 34.79 -1.12 14.86
N HIS A 5 34.83 0.14 15.30
CA HIS A 5 35.29 1.38 14.67
C HIS A 5 36.31 1.34 13.51
N LEU A 6 36.19 2.36 12.63
CA LEU A 6 37.35 3.19 12.25
C LEU A 6 36.91 4.64 12.01
N THR A 7 37.70 5.61 12.49
CA THR A 7 37.43 7.06 12.36
C THR A 7 38.72 7.83 12.13
N THR A 8 38.80 8.61 11.05
CA THR A 8 39.87 9.61 10.84
C THR A 8 39.35 10.86 10.12
N GLU A 9 39.12 11.90 10.93
CA GLU A 9 39.56 13.28 10.72
C GLU A 9 39.79 13.81 9.29
N ARG A 10 38.99 14.83 8.89
CA ARG A 10 39.50 16.02 8.19
C ARG A 10 38.80 17.29 8.68
N LEU A 11 39.58 18.32 8.99
CA LEU A 11 39.14 19.70 9.24
C LEU A 11 40.05 20.68 8.42
N PRO A 12 39.66 21.96 8.22
CA PRO A 12 39.72 22.52 6.87
C PRO A 12 40.52 23.84 6.74
N GLN A 13 40.79 24.24 5.48
CA GLN A 13 41.02 25.61 4.95
C GLN A 13 41.46 25.51 3.46
N SER A 14 41.36 26.51 2.57
CA SER A 14 40.44 27.66 2.49
C SER A 14 40.44 28.36 1.12
N ARG A 15 39.28 28.92 0.73
CA ARG A 15 39.01 30.17 -0.04
C ARG A 15 39.95 30.65 -1.20
N ARG A 16 39.29 31.01 -2.32
CA ARG A 16 39.79 31.76 -3.54
C ARG A 16 40.76 30.93 -4.41
N GLY A 17 40.69 30.87 -5.74
CA GLY A 17 39.79 31.46 -6.73
C GLY A 17 40.37 32.69 -7.43
N TRP A 18 40.50 32.66 -8.78
CA TRP A 18 40.50 33.78 -9.76
C TRP A 18 40.54 33.18 -11.20
N GLN A 19 40.27 33.99 -12.23
CA GLN A 19 40.10 33.64 -13.67
C GLN A 19 41.15 34.38 -14.56
N PRO A 20 41.08 34.44 -15.91
CA PRO A 20 40.97 33.41 -16.96
C PRO A 20 41.95 33.63 -18.17
N LEU A 21 41.92 32.75 -19.19
CA LEU A 21 42.27 32.99 -20.62
C LEU A 21 41.63 31.83 -21.45
N ARG A 22 40.77 31.99 -22.47
CA ARG A 22 40.89 32.63 -23.81
C ARG A 22 42.09 32.14 -24.63
N SER A 23 42.00 31.74 -25.92
CA SER A 23 40.88 31.36 -26.83
C SER A 23 41.50 30.73 -28.11
N ARG A 24 40.83 29.85 -28.87
CA ARG A 24 40.11 30.17 -30.15
C ARG A 24 39.64 28.87 -30.87
N SER A 25 38.56 28.97 -31.64
CA SER A 25 38.10 28.03 -32.71
C SER A 25 38.68 28.47 -34.09
N PRO A 26 38.37 27.88 -35.29
CA PRO A 26 37.33 26.89 -35.68
C PRO A 26 37.80 25.75 -36.64
N GLY A 27 36.85 24.99 -37.24
CA GLY A 27 37.04 24.17 -38.47
C GLY A 27 36.83 25.01 -39.75
N PRO A 28 36.07 24.59 -40.81
CA PRO A 28 35.53 23.26 -41.20
C PRO A 28 35.58 22.93 -42.75
N TRP A 29 34.78 21.93 -43.25
CA TRP A 29 34.44 21.53 -44.67
C TRP A 29 35.46 20.68 -45.50
N ALA A 30 35.14 19.95 -46.62
CA ALA A 30 33.97 19.13 -47.07
C ALA A 30 34.21 18.44 -48.47
N GLY A 31 33.45 17.37 -48.84
CA GLY A 31 33.37 16.73 -50.20
C GLY A 31 33.93 15.27 -50.27
N ARG A 32 33.28 14.21 -50.82
CA ARG A 32 32.71 13.86 -52.17
C ARG A 32 33.78 13.59 -53.26
N SER A 33 33.74 12.57 -54.16
CA SER A 33 32.84 11.40 -54.40
C SER A 33 33.34 10.49 -55.58
N TRP A 34 32.71 9.32 -55.83
CA TRP A 34 32.71 8.43 -57.06
C TRP A 34 33.47 7.07 -57.07
N HIS A 35 33.49 6.35 -58.21
CA HIS A 35 33.35 4.87 -58.34
C HIS A 35 34.22 4.19 -59.44
N ALA A 36 34.24 2.83 -59.44
CA ALA A 36 34.77 1.88 -60.46
C ALA A 36 36.32 1.76 -60.57
N GLY A 37 36.91 0.66 -61.07
CA GLY A 37 36.41 -0.66 -61.50
C GLY A 37 37.33 -1.34 -62.55
N ILE A 38 37.13 -2.64 -62.87
CA ILE A 38 37.79 -3.44 -63.97
C ILE A 38 39.28 -3.81 -63.70
N CYS A 39 39.89 -4.93 -64.14
CA CYS A 39 39.55 -6.37 -64.35
C CYS A 39 40.87 -7.15 -64.61
N GLY A 40 40.89 -8.49 -64.50
CA GLY A 40 41.99 -9.33 -65.01
C GLY A 40 41.90 -10.82 -64.63
N LEU A 41 41.87 -11.73 -65.60
CA LEU A 41 41.58 -13.17 -65.40
C LEU A 41 42.26 -14.04 -66.49
N VAL A 42 42.98 -15.10 -66.12
CA VAL A 42 43.53 -16.17 -66.99
C VAL A 42 43.48 -17.53 -66.25
N VAL A 43 43.46 -18.66 -66.98
CA VAL A 43 43.01 -20.00 -66.49
C VAL A 43 43.96 -21.16 -66.88
N GLY A 44 44.07 -22.18 -66.00
CA GLY A 44 44.37 -23.58 -66.35
C GLY A 44 45.85 -24.02 -66.34
N LEU A 45 46.21 -25.31 -66.41
CA LEU A 45 45.45 -26.58 -66.21
C LEU A 45 46.46 -27.79 -66.17
N SER A 46 46.01 -29.00 -65.79
CA SER A 46 46.65 -30.33 -66.08
C SER A 46 47.93 -30.74 -65.30
N LEU A 47 48.30 -32.04 -65.07
CA LEU A 47 47.66 -33.39 -65.12
C LEU A 47 48.57 -34.43 -64.36
N PHE A 48 48.02 -35.30 -63.49
CA PHE A 48 48.48 -36.68 -63.07
C PHE A 48 49.94 -36.87 -62.50
N SER A 49 50.38 -37.93 -61.78
CA SER A 49 49.98 -39.33 -61.46
C SER A 49 50.80 -39.81 -60.20
N ALA A 50 50.67 -40.98 -59.53
CA ALA A 50 49.64 -42.04 -59.41
C ALA A 50 50.02 -43.12 -58.33
N ARG A 51 49.03 -43.56 -57.50
CA ARG A 51 48.94 -44.90 -56.80
C ARG A 51 49.91 -45.14 -55.61
N ILE A 52 49.59 -45.93 -54.57
CA ILE A 52 49.19 -47.37 -54.55
C ILE A 52 48.15 -47.75 -53.43
N THR A 53 47.29 -48.72 -53.78
CA THR A 53 46.19 -49.49 -53.10
C THR A 53 46.15 -49.63 -51.56
N ARG A 54 44.99 -49.50 -50.86
CA ARG A 54 43.81 -50.43 -50.70
C ARG A 54 44.15 -51.82 -50.07
N PRO A 55 43.20 -52.53 -49.37
CA PRO A 55 41.95 -52.09 -48.69
C PRO A 55 41.59 -52.83 -47.36
N THR A 56 40.56 -52.36 -46.65
CA THR A 56 39.56 -53.21 -45.95
C THR A 56 38.24 -52.44 -45.82
N ALA A 57 37.12 -53.13 -45.52
CA ALA A 57 35.77 -52.58 -45.61
C ALA A 57 35.05 -52.47 -44.26
N VAL A 58 34.18 -51.47 -44.14
CA VAL A 58 33.01 -51.46 -43.25
C VAL A 58 31.80 -51.12 -44.14
N GLN A 59 30.68 -51.79 -43.94
CA GLN A 59 29.48 -51.57 -44.75
C GLN A 59 28.83 -50.23 -44.41
N ALA A 60 28.40 -49.50 -45.44
CA ALA A 60 27.38 -48.48 -45.25
C ALA A 60 26.04 -49.20 -44.98
N ALA A 61 25.46 -48.95 -43.81
CA ALA A 61 24.04 -49.15 -43.58
C ALA A 61 23.34 -47.83 -43.87
N GLU A 62 22.32 -47.84 -44.72
CA GLU A 62 21.49 -46.66 -44.98
C GLU A 62 20.56 -46.44 -43.78
N SER A 63 20.67 -45.29 -43.11
CA SER A 63 19.70 -44.86 -42.10
C SER A 63 18.93 -43.65 -42.60
N SER A 64 17.79 -43.94 -43.24
CA SER A 64 16.55 -43.14 -43.28
C SER A 64 16.66 -41.60 -43.31
N CYS A 65 16.13 -41.02 -44.38
CA CYS A 65 15.47 -39.71 -44.34
C CYS A 65 14.52 -39.63 -43.12
N GLU A 66 14.46 -38.47 -42.46
CA GLU A 66 13.63 -38.26 -41.27
C GLU A 66 12.17 -38.62 -41.56
N SER A 67 11.61 -39.52 -40.75
CA SER A 67 10.30 -40.09 -41.01
C SER A 67 9.19 -39.11 -40.64
N ARG A 68 8.41 -38.68 -41.65
CA ARG A 68 7.01 -38.32 -41.44
C ARG A 68 6.36 -39.39 -40.56
N GLY A 69 5.72 -38.96 -39.47
CA GLY A 69 5.08 -39.89 -38.55
C GLY A 69 3.96 -40.67 -39.24
N ASP A 70 4.00 -42.00 -39.12
CA ASP A 70 2.87 -42.83 -39.52
C ASP A 70 1.84 -42.88 -38.38
N TYR A 71 0.86 -41.99 -38.46
CA TYR A 71 -0.20 -41.87 -37.46
C TYR A 71 -1.38 -42.83 -37.69
N GLN A 72 -1.30 -43.81 -38.60
CA GLN A 72 -2.40 -44.77 -38.87
C GLN A 72 -2.82 -45.61 -37.63
N ALA A 73 -1.95 -45.72 -36.61
CA ALA A 73 -2.28 -46.39 -35.35
C ALA A 73 -3.16 -45.54 -34.39
N TRP A 74 -3.36 -44.25 -34.67
CA TRP A 74 -4.20 -43.36 -33.87
C TRP A 74 -5.64 -43.37 -34.39
N LYS A 75 -6.59 -43.76 -33.51
CA LYS A 75 -8.00 -43.94 -33.86
C LYS A 75 -8.73 -42.62 -34.13
N HIS A 76 -8.18 -41.50 -33.63
CA HIS A 76 -8.80 -40.20 -33.68
C HIS A 76 -7.77 -39.13 -34.05
N ALA A 77 -8.18 -38.24 -34.93
CA ALA A 77 -7.40 -37.06 -35.28
C ALA A 77 -8.33 -35.88 -35.61
N GLY A 78 -7.83 -34.66 -35.47
CA GLY A 78 -8.58 -33.45 -35.81
C GLY A 78 -7.72 -32.19 -35.91
N SER A 79 -8.22 -31.20 -36.63
CA SER A 79 -7.51 -29.94 -36.88
C SER A 79 -7.81 -28.90 -35.80
N LEU A 80 -6.75 -28.28 -35.29
CA LEU A 80 -6.76 -27.02 -34.54
C LEU A 80 -6.25 -25.90 -35.45
N TRP A 81 -6.64 -24.66 -35.20
CA TRP A 81 -6.21 -23.51 -36.00
C TRP A 81 -5.62 -22.40 -35.12
N LEU A 82 -4.50 -21.85 -35.57
CA LEU A 82 -3.94 -20.58 -35.10
C LEU A 82 -4.46 -19.48 -36.02
N LEU A 83 -5.08 -18.46 -35.44
CA LEU A 83 -5.67 -17.31 -36.15
C LEU A 83 -4.98 -16.02 -35.71
N THR A 84 -4.21 -15.43 -36.63
CA THR A 84 -3.57 -14.12 -36.45
C THR A 84 -4.23 -13.03 -37.32
N THR A 85 -5.34 -13.36 -37.99
CA THR A 85 -6.22 -12.39 -38.68
C THR A 85 -6.94 -11.46 -37.68
N PRO A 86 -7.59 -10.37 -38.14
CA PRO A 86 -8.31 -9.43 -37.26
C PRO A 86 -9.48 -10.03 -36.46
N GLU A 87 -9.93 -11.25 -36.76
CA GLU A 87 -10.91 -11.98 -35.94
C GLU A 87 -10.27 -12.91 -34.88
N GLY A 88 -8.95 -13.06 -34.91
CA GLY A 88 -8.14 -13.83 -33.96
C GLY A 88 -7.26 -12.91 -33.11
N ALA A 89 -5.96 -13.18 -33.06
CA ALA A 89 -4.97 -12.39 -32.29
C ALA A 89 -4.54 -11.06 -32.95
N ASP A 90 -4.98 -10.78 -34.19
CA ASP A 90 -4.70 -9.53 -34.93
C ASP A 90 -3.20 -9.15 -34.97
N LEU A 91 -2.34 -10.05 -35.47
CA LEU A 91 -0.96 -9.66 -35.74
C LEU A 91 -0.84 -9.02 -37.13
N PRO A 92 -0.03 -7.96 -37.30
CA PRO A 92 0.16 -7.29 -38.57
C PRO A 92 0.57 -8.23 -39.72
N ALA A 93 0.07 -7.96 -40.92
CA ALA A 93 0.48 -8.70 -42.11
C ALA A 93 2.00 -8.52 -42.36
N GLY A 94 2.72 -9.64 -42.42
CA GLY A 94 4.19 -9.65 -42.56
C GLY A 94 4.96 -9.81 -41.23
N THR A 95 4.30 -9.69 -40.07
CA THR A 95 4.87 -10.15 -38.79
C THR A 95 5.20 -11.64 -38.87
N ARG A 96 6.32 -12.03 -38.26
CA ARG A 96 6.78 -13.41 -38.15
C ARG A 96 7.37 -13.63 -36.77
N VAL A 97 6.87 -14.64 -36.07
CA VAL A 97 7.34 -15.07 -34.74
C VAL A 97 7.82 -16.51 -34.90
N GLU A 98 9.05 -16.81 -34.52
CA GLU A 98 9.67 -18.13 -34.74
C GLU A 98 9.76 -18.91 -33.43
N GLU A 99 9.73 -20.24 -33.50
CA GLU A 99 9.89 -21.15 -32.34
C GLU A 99 8.92 -20.88 -31.16
N PHE A 100 7.73 -20.34 -31.41
CA PHE A 100 6.85 -19.83 -30.36
C PHE A 100 6.14 -20.97 -29.59
N PRO A 101 6.16 -20.98 -28.24
CA PRO A 101 5.40 -21.93 -27.43
C PRO A 101 3.92 -21.50 -27.34
N VAL A 102 3.08 -22.05 -28.21
CA VAL A 102 1.62 -21.85 -28.21
C VAL A 102 0.98 -22.60 -27.05
N LEU A 103 0.18 -21.88 -26.26
CA LEU A 103 -0.71 -22.46 -25.27
C LEU A 103 -2.00 -22.96 -25.93
N ILE A 104 -2.28 -24.25 -25.80
CA ILE A 104 -3.52 -24.91 -26.22
C ILE A 104 -4.27 -25.37 -24.96
N ARG A 105 -5.53 -24.96 -24.81
CA ARG A 105 -6.41 -25.40 -23.72
C ARG A 105 -7.46 -26.35 -24.29
N LEU A 106 -7.35 -27.65 -23.99
CA LEU A 106 -8.33 -28.67 -24.39
C LEU A 106 -9.57 -28.59 -23.48
N HIS A 107 -10.76 -28.77 -24.05
CA HIS A 107 -12.01 -28.73 -23.29
C HIS A 107 -13.01 -29.81 -23.72
N ARG A 108 -13.74 -30.38 -22.75
CA ARG A 108 -14.78 -31.42 -22.93
C ARG A 108 -15.95 -31.07 -23.86
N ASP A 109 -16.05 -29.82 -24.32
CA ASP A 109 -17.04 -29.37 -25.30
C ASP A 109 -16.73 -29.92 -26.70
N TRP A 110 -15.46 -30.24 -26.98
CA TRP A 110 -14.97 -30.64 -28.31
C TRP A 110 -13.82 -31.67 -28.28
N PHE A 111 -13.29 -32.02 -27.11
CA PHE A 111 -12.32 -33.10 -26.91
C PHE A 111 -12.83 -34.11 -25.87
N ASP A 112 -13.01 -35.37 -26.27
CA ASP A 112 -13.50 -36.43 -25.38
C ASP A 112 -12.33 -37.12 -24.66
N PHE A 113 -12.05 -36.67 -23.43
CA PHE A 113 -10.98 -37.18 -22.57
C PHE A 113 -11.03 -38.69 -22.31
N ARG A 114 -12.15 -39.39 -22.57
CA ARG A 114 -12.27 -40.85 -22.43
C ARG A 114 -11.65 -41.62 -23.61
N GLN A 115 -11.31 -40.92 -24.69
CA GLN A 115 -10.71 -41.49 -25.90
C GLN A 115 -9.18 -41.43 -25.89
N ALA A 116 -8.57 -40.65 -25.00
CA ALA A 116 -7.12 -40.54 -24.82
C ALA A 116 -6.67 -41.30 -23.57
N GLN A 117 -5.37 -41.54 -23.45
CA GLN A 117 -4.77 -42.11 -22.24
C GLN A 117 -4.78 -41.10 -21.07
N ALA A 118 -4.61 -41.62 -19.85
CA ALA A 118 -4.30 -40.79 -18.69
C ALA A 118 -3.09 -39.88 -18.95
N HIS A 119 -3.15 -38.65 -18.45
CA HIS A 119 -2.14 -37.60 -18.66
C HIS A 119 -1.84 -37.23 -20.13
N GLY A 120 -2.65 -37.70 -21.09
CA GLY A 120 -2.43 -37.43 -22.52
C GLY A 120 -1.23 -38.18 -23.11
N ASN A 121 -0.81 -39.31 -22.54
CA ASN A 121 0.38 -40.06 -22.98
C ASN A 121 0.37 -40.43 -24.48
N ASP A 122 -0.80 -40.69 -25.06
CA ASP A 122 -0.95 -41.03 -26.47
C ASP A 122 -1.09 -39.81 -27.40
N LEU A 123 -1.15 -38.60 -26.86
CA LEU A 123 -1.31 -37.38 -27.64
C LEU A 123 -0.13 -37.19 -28.61
N ARG A 124 -0.41 -36.81 -29.86
CA ARG A 124 0.60 -36.34 -30.82
C ARG A 124 0.11 -35.06 -31.48
N ILE A 125 1.03 -34.14 -31.75
CA ILE A 125 0.73 -32.85 -32.36
C ILE A 125 1.66 -32.68 -33.58
N THR A 126 1.09 -32.28 -34.71
CA THR A 126 1.83 -32.10 -35.97
C THR A 126 1.48 -30.79 -36.65
N SER A 127 2.37 -30.32 -37.50
CA SER A 127 2.03 -29.32 -38.53
C SER A 127 1.03 -29.89 -39.55
N ALA A 128 0.41 -29.00 -40.35
CA ALA A 128 -0.41 -29.36 -41.52
C ALA A 128 0.29 -30.29 -42.52
N ALA A 129 1.63 -30.27 -42.58
CA ALA A 129 2.44 -31.09 -43.49
C ALA A 129 2.66 -32.54 -43.00
N GLY A 130 2.32 -32.82 -41.73
CA GLY A 130 2.54 -34.12 -41.06
C GLY A 130 3.76 -34.15 -40.13
N GLU A 131 4.58 -33.09 -40.11
CA GLU A 131 5.81 -33.06 -39.31
C GLU A 131 5.49 -32.90 -37.82
N PRO A 132 6.10 -33.69 -36.92
CA PRO A 132 5.83 -33.66 -35.48
C PRO A 132 6.28 -32.36 -34.82
N LEU A 133 5.53 -31.93 -33.80
CA LEU A 133 5.85 -30.77 -32.98
C LEU A 133 6.10 -31.19 -31.53
N ALA A 134 7.14 -30.61 -30.91
CA ALA A 134 7.38 -30.79 -29.49
C ALA A 134 6.26 -30.14 -28.66
N PHE A 135 5.78 -30.86 -27.64
CA PHE A 135 4.72 -30.39 -26.76
C PHE A 135 4.97 -30.81 -25.30
N GLU A 136 4.26 -30.18 -24.39
CA GLU A 136 4.26 -30.44 -22.95
C GLU A 136 2.82 -30.42 -22.44
N VAL A 137 2.50 -31.25 -21.45
CA VAL A 137 1.19 -31.29 -20.79
C VAL A 137 1.39 -30.80 -19.35
N GLU A 138 1.06 -29.53 -19.11
CA GLU A 138 1.22 -28.88 -17.81
C GLU A 138 0.12 -29.31 -16.83
N GLU A 139 -1.13 -29.36 -17.31
CA GLU A 139 -2.27 -29.91 -16.57
C GLU A 139 -3.06 -30.87 -17.44
N TRP A 140 -3.49 -32.00 -16.86
CA TRP A 140 -4.44 -32.92 -17.48
C TRP A 140 -5.48 -33.39 -16.46
N ASN A 141 -6.69 -32.83 -16.55
CA ASN A 141 -7.77 -33.09 -15.62
C ASN A 141 -9.01 -33.60 -16.36
N ALA A 142 -9.06 -34.91 -16.59
CA ALA A 142 -10.16 -35.56 -17.30
C ALA A 142 -11.50 -35.52 -16.55
N GLU A 143 -11.50 -35.32 -15.22
CA GLU A 143 -12.72 -35.22 -14.40
C GLU A 143 -13.38 -33.86 -14.55
N SER A 144 -12.62 -32.76 -14.45
CA SER A 144 -13.09 -31.41 -14.78
C SER A 144 -13.21 -31.18 -16.29
N GLY A 145 -12.57 -32.04 -17.10
CA GLY A 145 -12.66 -32.06 -18.56
C GLY A 145 -11.85 -30.94 -19.22
N VAL A 146 -10.68 -30.64 -18.67
CA VAL A 146 -9.75 -29.62 -19.16
C VAL A 146 -8.32 -30.18 -19.23
N ALA A 147 -7.50 -29.63 -20.13
CA ALA A 147 -6.05 -29.82 -20.09
C ALA A 147 -5.33 -28.61 -20.69
N THR A 148 -4.12 -28.36 -20.20
CA THR A 148 -3.26 -27.23 -20.56
C THR A 148 -2.01 -27.80 -21.21
N VAL A 149 -1.82 -27.51 -22.50
CA VAL A 149 -0.81 -28.13 -23.36
C VAL A 149 -0.02 -27.04 -24.08
N TRP A 150 1.29 -26.99 -23.86
CA TRP A 150 2.20 -26.11 -24.61
C TRP A 150 2.72 -26.80 -25.86
N VAL A 151 2.83 -26.09 -26.98
CA VAL A 151 3.31 -26.63 -28.26
C VAL A 151 4.29 -25.65 -28.90
N ARG A 152 5.50 -26.11 -29.20
CA ARG A 152 6.49 -25.31 -29.92
C ARG A 152 6.17 -25.31 -31.41
N VAL A 153 5.76 -24.15 -31.92
CA VAL A 153 5.41 -23.93 -33.33
C VAL A 153 6.56 -23.18 -34.01
N PRO A 154 7.29 -23.79 -34.97
CA PRO A 154 8.49 -23.20 -35.56
C PRO A 154 8.29 -21.82 -36.21
N VAL A 155 7.09 -21.56 -36.75
CA VAL A 155 6.75 -20.27 -37.36
C VAL A 155 5.27 -19.95 -37.14
N ILE A 156 4.99 -18.76 -36.62
CA ILE A 156 3.68 -18.11 -36.65
C ILE A 156 3.81 -16.86 -37.54
N THR A 157 2.93 -16.72 -38.53
CA THR A 157 2.88 -15.53 -39.40
C THR A 157 1.65 -14.68 -39.11
N GLY A 158 1.79 -13.36 -39.15
CA GLY A 158 0.70 -12.40 -38.92
C GLY A 158 -0.29 -12.30 -40.08
N ASN A 159 -1.52 -11.91 -39.76
CA ASN A 159 -2.69 -11.93 -40.64
C ASN A 159 -2.85 -13.24 -41.42
N SER A 160 -2.78 -14.38 -40.73
CA SER A 160 -2.81 -15.72 -41.32
C SER A 160 -3.70 -16.69 -40.54
N ARG A 161 -3.91 -17.87 -41.14
CA ARG A 161 -4.56 -19.03 -40.51
C ARG A 161 -3.69 -20.26 -40.71
N GLN A 162 -3.26 -20.90 -39.63
CA GLN A 162 -2.33 -22.04 -39.69
C GLN A 162 -2.94 -23.27 -39.01
N GLU A 163 -2.96 -24.40 -39.72
CA GLU A 163 -3.45 -25.68 -39.18
C GLU A 163 -2.35 -26.38 -38.35
N LEU A 164 -2.74 -26.79 -37.14
CA LEU A 164 -2.08 -27.85 -36.37
C LEU A 164 -3.01 -29.08 -36.36
N ARG A 165 -2.47 -30.30 -36.29
CA ARG A 165 -3.26 -31.52 -36.14
C ARG A 165 -2.96 -32.21 -34.82
N LEU A 166 -4.03 -32.62 -34.14
CA LEU A 166 -4.02 -33.40 -32.92
C LEU A 166 -4.36 -34.84 -33.27
N HIS A 167 -3.66 -35.83 -32.68
CA HIS A 167 -3.95 -37.26 -32.83
C HIS A 167 -3.99 -37.93 -31.45
N TRP A 168 -4.99 -38.78 -31.20
CA TRP A 168 -5.19 -39.55 -29.95
C TRP A 168 -5.88 -40.90 -30.23
N GLY A 169 -6.10 -41.71 -29.20
CA GLY A 169 -6.74 -43.04 -29.28
C GLY A 169 -5.80 -44.22 -29.48
N ASN A 170 -4.50 -44.07 -29.21
CA ASN A 170 -3.51 -45.15 -29.35
C ASN A 170 -3.10 -45.71 -27.96
N PRO A 171 -3.61 -46.89 -27.55
CA PRO A 171 -3.32 -47.44 -26.22
C PRO A 171 -1.89 -47.97 -26.05
N GLU A 172 -1.16 -48.21 -27.14
CA GLU A 172 0.23 -48.69 -27.11
C GLU A 172 1.26 -47.55 -27.14
N ALA A 173 0.81 -46.29 -27.24
CA ALA A 173 1.69 -45.13 -27.31
C ALA A 173 2.21 -44.73 -25.92
N ALA A 174 3.55 -44.71 -25.76
CA ALA A 174 4.20 -44.05 -24.64
C ALA A 174 4.14 -42.52 -24.78
N SER A 175 4.26 -41.79 -23.66
CA SER A 175 4.34 -40.32 -23.69
C SER A 175 5.61 -39.82 -24.39
N VAL A 176 5.46 -38.69 -25.10
CA VAL A 176 6.57 -37.92 -25.70
C VAL A 176 6.49 -36.44 -25.32
N ALA A 177 5.70 -36.10 -24.29
CA ALA A 177 5.62 -34.75 -23.75
C ALA A 177 6.94 -34.39 -23.03
N ASP A 178 7.54 -33.26 -23.39
CA ASP A 178 8.83 -32.81 -22.86
C ASP A 178 8.97 -31.28 -22.92
N GLY A 179 8.80 -30.62 -21.77
CA GLY A 179 8.96 -29.18 -21.61
C GLY A 179 10.34 -28.67 -22.03
N ARG A 180 11.38 -29.50 -21.95
CA ARG A 180 12.74 -29.10 -22.38
C ARG A 180 12.87 -28.93 -23.89
N GLN A 181 11.99 -29.57 -24.67
CA GLN A 181 11.94 -29.39 -26.12
C GLN A 181 11.03 -28.22 -26.51
N VAL A 182 10.00 -27.91 -25.70
CA VAL A 182 9.15 -26.73 -25.88
C VAL A 182 9.90 -25.46 -25.51
N PHE A 183 10.33 -25.36 -24.25
CA PHE A 183 11.06 -24.24 -23.66
C PHE A 183 12.57 -24.45 -23.76
N ALA A 184 13.04 -24.83 -24.93
CA ALA A 184 14.44 -25.21 -25.12
C ALA A 184 15.43 -24.04 -25.04
N ASP A 185 16.65 -24.36 -24.63
CA ASP A 185 17.82 -23.48 -24.63
C ASP A 185 18.13 -22.87 -26.01
N SER A 186 17.78 -23.58 -27.10
CA SER A 186 17.88 -23.09 -28.48
C SER A 186 16.92 -21.95 -28.82
N ASN A 187 15.84 -21.80 -28.06
CA ASN A 187 14.91 -20.66 -28.08
C ASN A 187 15.22 -19.65 -26.95
N GLY A 188 16.39 -19.77 -26.34
CA GLY A 188 16.91 -18.83 -25.34
C GLY A 188 16.18 -18.86 -23.99
N TYR A 189 15.32 -19.83 -23.71
CA TYR A 189 14.77 -20.03 -22.36
C TYR A 189 15.86 -20.53 -21.41
N LEU A 190 15.82 -20.05 -20.15
CA LEU A 190 16.78 -20.41 -19.10
C LEU A 190 16.10 -20.99 -17.86
N SER A 191 14.85 -20.58 -17.60
CA SER A 191 13.93 -21.19 -16.65
C SER A 191 12.50 -20.79 -17.02
N VAL A 192 11.56 -21.71 -16.81
CA VAL A 192 10.11 -21.51 -17.03
C VAL A 192 9.38 -22.19 -15.87
N CYS A 193 8.84 -21.38 -14.96
CA CYS A 193 8.34 -21.82 -13.68
C CYS A 193 6.82 -22.04 -13.76
N HIS A 194 6.40 -23.30 -13.82
CA HIS A 194 4.99 -23.66 -13.61
C HIS A 194 4.73 -23.75 -12.10
N LEU A 195 3.80 -22.93 -11.60
CA LEU A 195 3.59 -22.66 -10.17
C LEU A 195 2.63 -23.67 -9.51
N SER A 196 2.66 -24.92 -9.99
CA SER A 196 1.92 -26.06 -9.44
C SER A 196 2.53 -26.58 -8.12
N GLU A 197 2.02 -27.68 -7.58
CA GLU A 197 2.59 -28.33 -6.39
C GLU A 197 3.11 -29.74 -6.75
N PRO A 198 4.45 -29.98 -6.73
CA PRO A 198 5.53 -29.04 -6.46
C PRO A 198 5.76 -28.06 -7.63
N VAL A 199 6.32 -26.88 -7.32
CA VAL A 199 6.75 -25.89 -8.32
C VAL A 199 7.88 -26.46 -9.18
N GLN A 200 7.76 -26.35 -10.51
CA GLN A 200 8.64 -27.02 -11.47
C GLN A 200 9.24 -26.04 -12.48
N ASP A 201 10.47 -26.32 -12.92
CA ASP A 201 11.11 -25.66 -14.06
C ASP A 201 10.93 -26.55 -15.30
N ALA A 202 10.21 -26.10 -16.32
CA ALA A 202 10.00 -26.86 -17.57
C ALA A 202 11.29 -27.05 -18.37
N VAL A 203 12.26 -26.13 -18.23
CA VAL A 203 13.63 -26.29 -18.76
C VAL A 203 14.39 -27.38 -17.97
N GLY A 204 13.94 -27.68 -16.75
CA GLY A 204 14.52 -28.69 -15.86
C GLY A 204 15.95 -28.38 -15.45
N SER A 205 16.28 -27.08 -15.34
CA SER A 205 17.60 -26.55 -14.98
C SER A 205 17.71 -26.15 -13.51
N LEU A 206 16.58 -25.81 -12.87
CA LEU A 206 16.49 -25.41 -11.47
C LEU A 206 15.73 -26.44 -10.62
N THR A 207 15.80 -26.27 -9.30
CA THR A 207 14.96 -26.98 -8.33
C THR A 207 14.49 -25.99 -7.29
N PHE A 208 13.18 -25.91 -7.10
CA PHE A 208 12.55 -24.89 -6.25
C PHE A 208 12.36 -25.36 -4.81
N LYS A 209 12.53 -24.42 -3.87
CA LYS A 209 12.17 -24.57 -2.47
C LYS A 209 11.07 -23.58 -2.11
N ASP A 210 9.86 -24.09 -1.93
CA ASP A 210 8.72 -23.35 -1.39
C ASP A 210 8.92 -23.11 0.13
N THR A 211 8.64 -21.89 0.59
CA THR A 211 8.68 -21.48 2.01
C THR A 211 7.26 -21.17 2.52
N GLY A 212 6.30 -22.03 2.17
CA GLY A 212 4.93 -22.01 2.71
C GLY A 212 3.96 -21.08 1.98
N THR A 213 4.09 -20.99 0.65
CA THR A 213 2.99 -20.53 -0.22
C THR A 213 1.86 -21.57 -0.23
N THR A 214 0.69 -21.22 -0.78
CA THR A 214 -0.46 -22.14 -0.92
C THR A 214 -0.96 -22.19 -2.37
N ALA A 215 -1.72 -23.21 -2.75
CA ALA A 215 -2.24 -23.33 -4.12
C ALA A 215 -3.30 -22.25 -4.44
N ALA A 216 -3.29 -21.76 -5.69
CA ALA A 216 -4.22 -20.78 -6.25
C ALA A 216 -4.64 -21.16 -7.68
N ALA A 217 -5.76 -20.61 -8.15
CA ALA A 217 -6.13 -20.68 -9.57
C ALA A 217 -5.32 -19.63 -10.35
N GLY A 218 -4.45 -20.10 -11.25
CA GLY A 218 -3.56 -19.26 -12.06
C GLY A 218 -4.23 -18.64 -13.27
N MET A 219 -3.40 -18.10 -14.15
CA MET A 219 -3.77 -17.64 -15.48
C MET A 219 -3.74 -18.79 -16.50
N ILE A 220 -2.79 -19.71 -16.36
CA ILE A 220 -2.49 -20.75 -17.37
C ILE A 220 -2.74 -22.14 -16.78
N GLY A 221 -2.01 -22.50 -15.74
CA GLY A 221 -2.21 -23.69 -14.93
C GLY A 221 -2.50 -23.34 -13.46
N PRO A 222 -2.18 -24.24 -12.51
CA PRO A 222 -2.21 -23.95 -11.09
C PRO A 222 -1.11 -22.96 -10.68
N ALA A 223 -1.46 -21.99 -9.82
CA ALA A 223 -0.57 -20.94 -9.33
C ALA A 223 -0.24 -21.11 -7.84
N ARG A 224 0.69 -20.28 -7.33
CA ARG A 224 0.94 -20.13 -5.88
C ARG A 224 0.48 -18.77 -5.36
N HIS A 225 -0.18 -18.79 -4.22
CA HIS A 225 -0.52 -17.65 -3.39
C HIS A 225 0.59 -17.39 -2.35
N PHE A 226 1.09 -16.15 -2.33
CA PHE A 226 2.14 -15.67 -1.46
C PHE A 226 1.50 -14.83 -0.36
N ALA A 227 1.40 -15.38 0.85
CA ALA A 227 1.10 -14.59 2.05
C ALA A 227 2.38 -13.87 2.53
N ASN A 228 2.23 -12.86 3.41
CA ASN A 228 3.37 -12.12 3.95
C ASN A 228 4.43 -13.08 4.56
N HIS A 229 5.70 -12.81 4.25
CA HIS A 229 6.86 -13.63 4.62
C HIS A 229 6.86 -15.07 4.06
N LYS A 230 6.13 -15.34 2.98
CA LYS A 230 6.15 -16.61 2.20
C LYS A 230 6.70 -16.37 0.80
N GLY A 231 7.42 -17.35 0.26
CA GLY A 231 7.84 -17.32 -1.14
C GLY A 231 8.74 -18.48 -1.53
N VAL A 232 9.23 -18.44 -2.77
CA VAL A 232 9.91 -19.58 -3.40
C VAL A 232 11.35 -19.18 -3.75
N PHE A 233 12.29 -20.10 -3.53
CA PHE A 233 13.72 -19.93 -3.83
C PHE A 233 14.14 -20.89 -4.95
N GLY A 234 14.77 -20.38 -6.00
CA GLY A 234 15.21 -21.14 -7.18
C GLY A 234 16.70 -21.52 -7.19
N GLY A 235 17.42 -21.24 -6.09
CA GLY A 235 18.85 -21.53 -5.95
C GLY A 235 19.75 -20.30 -5.98
N GLU A 236 21.02 -20.50 -5.62
CA GLU A 236 22.03 -19.42 -5.54
C GLU A 236 23.33 -19.63 -6.32
N ASP A 237 23.52 -20.82 -6.89
CA ASP A 237 24.66 -21.21 -7.72
C ASP A 237 24.27 -21.31 -9.22
N ILE A 238 23.37 -20.44 -9.69
CA ILE A 238 22.81 -20.48 -11.04
C ILE A 238 23.82 -19.92 -12.03
N THR A 239 24.56 -20.81 -12.72
CA THR A 239 25.68 -20.41 -13.58
C THR A 239 25.29 -20.02 -15.01
N HIS A 240 24.12 -20.46 -15.50
CA HIS A 240 23.64 -20.28 -16.88
C HIS A 240 22.79 -19.02 -17.10
N TYR A 241 22.52 -18.23 -16.05
CA TYR A 241 21.78 -16.96 -16.16
C TYR A 241 22.61 -15.85 -16.84
N PRO A 242 21.96 -14.81 -17.39
CA PRO A 242 22.65 -13.75 -18.14
C PRO A 242 23.66 -12.99 -17.27
N THR A 243 24.85 -12.70 -17.81
CA THR A 243 25.93 -12.00 -17.11
C THR A 243 26.29 -10.68 -17.77
N GLY A 244 26.92 -9.79 -17.00
CA GLY A 244 27.27 -8.45 -17.42
C GLY A 244 26.02 -7.68 -17.87
N SER A 245 26.07 -7.22 -19.12
CA SER A 245 25.02 -6.49 -19.83
C SER A 245 24.39 -7.30 -20.97
N SER A 246 24.46 -8.64 -20.90
CA SER A 246 23.90 -9.54 -21.91
C SER A 246 22.38 -9.33 -22.08
N PRO A 247 21.85 -9.45 -23.31
CA PRO A 247 20.43 -9.27 -23.58
C PRO A 247 19.59 -10.32 -22.85
N HIS A 248 18.39 -9.94 -22.41
CA HIS A 248 17.49 -10.85 -21.69
C HIS A 248 16.03 -10.37 -21.69
N SER A 249 15.14 -11.29 -21.31
CA SER A 249 13.76 -11.02 -20.93
C SER A 249 13.45 -11.65 -19.57
N THR A 250 12.58 -11.02 -18.80
CA THR A 250 12.16 -11.43 -17.46
C THR A 250 10.65 -11.22 -17.33
N GLU A 251 9.91 -12.29 -17.13
CA GLU A 251 8.46 -12.35 -17.40
C GLU A 251 7.73 -12.99 -16.21
N ALA A 252 6.51 -12.53 -15.91
CA ALA A 252 5.60 -13.18 -14.97
C ALA A 252 4.13 -12.80 -15.25
N TRP A 253 3.20 -13.66 -14.84
CA TRP A 253 1.83 -13.26 -14.53
C TRP A 253 1.69 -13.08 -13.02
N PHE A 254 1.05 -12.01 -12.55
CA PHE A 254 0.78 -11.84 -11.12
C PHE A 254 -0.55 -11.16 -10.83
N ARG A 255 -1.10 -11.43 -9.63
CA ARG A 255 -2.28 -10.77 -9.06
C ARG A 255 -1.96 -10.36 -7.63
N ALA A 256 -1.57 -9.11 -7.43
CA ALA A 256 -1.12 -8.62 -6.13
C ALA A 256 -2.29 -8.18 -5.24
N ASP A 257 -2.24 -8.51 -3.96
CA ASP A 257 -3.18 -8.06 -2.92
C ASP A 257 -2.72 -6.76 -2.24
N ALA A 258 -1.41 -6.47 -2.26
CA ALA A 258 -0.82 -5.24 -1.73
C ALA A 258 0.40 -4.78 -2.55
N PRO A 259 0.60 -3.46 -2.72
CA PRO A 259 1.79 -2.91 -3.37
C PRO A 259 2.97 -2.71 -2.40
N ASN A 260 4.12 -2.42 -2.98
CA ASN A 260 5.46 -2.31 -2.39
C ASN A 260 6.14 -3.66 -2.07
N GLY A 261 5.83 -4.69 -2.86
CA GLY A 261 6.42 -6.03 -2.78
C GLY A 261 7.22 -6.43 -4.03
N ARG A 262 8.16 -7.36 -3.87
CA ARG A 262 9.05 -7.88 -4.93
C ARG A 262 8.46 -9.13 -5.57
N VAL A 263 7.87 -8.99 -6.75
CA VAL A 263 7.24 -10.08 -7.52
C VAL A 263 8.24 -11.20 -7.80
N LEU A 264 9.42 -10.85 -8.33
CA LEU A 264 10.53 -11.78 -8.56
C LEU A 264 11.87 -11.02 -8.56
N ALA A 265 12.97 -11.72 -8.31
CA ALA A 265 14.31 -11.13 -8.28
C ALA A 265 15.40 -12.12 -8.68
N TRP A 266 16.37 -11.68 -9.50
CA TRP A 266 17.54 -12.49 -9.87
C TRP A 266 18.85 -11.69 -9.99
N GLY A 267 19.99 -12.40 -9.91
CA GLY A 267 21.35 -11.82 -9.94
C GLY A 267 22.07 -11.87 -8.59
N ASN A 268 22.71 -10.76 -8.19
CA ASN A 268 23.54 -10.65 -6.99
C ASN A 268 23.32 -9.31 -6.25
N GLU A 269 23.45 -9.27 -4.92
CA GLU A 269 23.39 -8.01 -4.15
C GLU A 269 24.69 -7.19 -4.26
N HIS A 270 24.88 -6.59 -5.43
CA HIS A 270 25.97 -5.68 -5.78
C HIS A 270 25.44 -4.55 -6.67
N ALA A 271 26.12 -3.40 -6.69
CA ALA A 271 25.84 -2.35 -7.67
C ALA A 271 25.88 -2.94 -9.10
N GLN A 272 24.87 -2.59 -9.91
CA GLN A 272 24.62 -3.07 -11.28
C GLN A 272 24.39 -4.60 -11.39
N GLY A 273 24.26 -5.31 -10.27
CA GLY A 273 24.38 -6.78 -10.22
C GLY A 273 23.09 -7.59 -10.23
N LYS A 274 21.90 -6.98 -10.27
CA LYS A 274 20.60 -7.64 -10.12
C LYS A 274 19.51 -7.06 -11.02
N VAL A 275 18.44 -7.83 -11.22
CA VAL A 275 17.17 -7.42 -11.81
C VAL A 275 16.05 -7.80 -10.86
N VAL A 276 15.23 -6.85 -10.43
CA VAL A 276 14.11 -7.06 -9.49
C VAL A 276 12.83 -6.46 -10.05
N MET A 277 11.78 -7.27 -10.17
CA MET A 277 10.44 -6.79 -10.51
C MET A 277 9.70 -6.42 -9.23
N HIS A 278 9.39 -5.14 -9.08
CA HIS A 278 8.56 -4.64 -7.98
C HIS A 278 7.15 -4.29 -8.47
N TYR A 279 6.15 -4.59 -7.65
CA TYR A 279 4.85 -3.93 -7.71
C TYR A 279 4.83 -2.87 -6.60
N MET A 280 4.70 -1.59 -6.95
CA MET A 280 4.97 -0.42 -6.11
C MET A 280 3.75 0.50 -6.00
N SER A 281 3.68 1.32 -4.95
CA SER A 281 2.72 2.43 -4.87
C SER A 281 3.22 3.68 -5.62
N PRO A 282 2.34 4.53 -6.21
CA PRO A 282 0.94 4.25 -6.55
C PRO A 282 0.87 3.03 -7.48
N PRO A 283 -0.07 2.08 -7.32
CA PRO A 283 -0.06 0.75 -7.95
C PRO A 283 0.50 0.66 -9.38
N HIS A 284 1.78 0.32 -9.55
CA HIS A 284 2.49 0.24 -10.84
C HIS A 284 3.68 -0.73 -10.76
N VAL A 285 4.28 -1.07 -11.90
CA VAL A 285 5.52 -1.87 -11.96
C VAL A 285 6.75 -0.98 -11.98
N LYS A 286 7.77 -1.36 -11.20
CA LYS A 286 9.15 -0.86 -11.34
C LYS A 286 10.11 -2.04 -11.50
N MET A 287 10.92 -2.01 -12.56
CA MET A 287 12.12 -2.84 -12.64
C MET A 287 13.28 -2.10 -11.98
N GLU A 288 13.85 -2.68 -10.92
CA GLU A 288 15.07 -2.20 -10.29
C GLU A 288 16.28 -3.00 -10.79
N CYS A 289 17.23 -2.28 -11.36
CA CYS A 289 18.51 -2.76 -11.87
C CYS A 289 19.70 -2.08 -11.14
N TYR A 290 19.40 -1.42 -10.01
CA TYR A 290 20.26 -0.99 -8.90
C TYR A 290 21.62 -0.39 -9.28
N PHE A 291 21.69 0.95 -9.40
CA PHE A 291 22.87 1.72 -9.83
C PHE A 291 23.37 1.44 -11.27
N SER A 292 22.62 0.68 -12.07
CA SER A 292 22.64 0.84 -13.54
C SER A 292 21.63 1.91 -13.95
N GLY A 293 21.69 2.36 -15.21
CA GLY A 293 20.58 3.06 -15.87
C GLY A 293 19.66 2.09 -16.62
N ALA A 294 19.55 0.83 -16.16
CA ALA A 294 18.58 -0.14 -16.66
C ALA A 294 17.30 -0.21 -15.79
N ASP A 295 17.19 0.59 -14.73
CA ASP A 295 15.92 0.82 -14.03
C ASP A 295 14.88 1.34 -15.04
N VAL A 296 13.67 0.78 -15.02
CA VAL A 296 12.54 1.25 -15.83
C VAL A 296 11.26 1.18 -15.01
N ARG A 297 10.37 2.16 -15.22
CA ARG A 297 9.09 2.31 -14.52
C ARG A 297 7.95 2.22 -15.54
N GLY A 298 6.88 1.52 -15.18
CA GLY A 298 5.61 1.57 -15.91
C GLY A 298 4.87 2.90 -15.70
N GLU A 299 4.22 3.40 -16.76
CA GLU A 299 3.43 4.62 -16.75
C GLU A 299 1.97 4.36 -16.29
N SER A 300 1.42 3.17 -16.56
CA SER A 300 0.05 2.79 -16.19
C SER A 300 -0.12 2.45 -14.72
N SER A 301 -1.33 2.67 -14.23
CA SER A 301 -1.78 2.15 -12.92
C SER A 301 -2.36 0.75 -13.09
N ILE A 302 -1.83 -0.21 -12.33
CA ILE A 302 -2.20 -1.63 -12.34
C ILE A 302 -3.08 -1.91 -11.11
N PRO A 303 -4.38 -2.22 -11.28
CA PRO A 303 -5.29 -2.45 -10.16
C PRO A 303 -4.88 -3.63 -9.26
N ILE A 304 -4.99 -3.42 -7.94
CA ILE A 304 -4.87 -4.48 -6.93
C ILE A 304 -5.98 -5.52 -7.17
N GLY A 305 -5.67 -6.80 -6.95
CA GLY A 305 -6.61 -7.91 -7.12
C GLY A 305 -6.93 -8.30 -8.56
N GLN A 306 -6.22 -7.76 -9.56
CA GLN A 306 -6.34 -8.17 -10.96
C GLN A 306 -5.07 -8.89 -11.45
N TRP A 307 -5.25 -9.93 -12.26
CA TRP A 307 -4.13 -10.58 -12.97
C TRP A 307 -3.60 -9.65 -14.06
N VAL A 308 -2.28 -9.46 -14.09
CA VAL A 308 -1.55 -8.81 -15.19
C VAL A 308 -0.39 -9.65 -15.65
N GLN A 309 -0.10 -9.60 -16.95
CA GLN A 309 1.17 -10.06 -17.51
C GLN A 309 2.17 -8.90 -17.46
N VAL A 310 3.39 -9.17 -17.04
CA VAL A 310 4.50 -8.21 -17.10
C VAL A 310 5.69 -8.85 -17.77
N VAL A 311 6.24 -8.18 -18.79
CA VAL A 311 7.48 -8.57 -19.46
C VAL A 311 8.47 -7.41 -19.39
N HIS A 312 9.59 -7.63 -18.73
CA HIS A 312 10.77 -6.78 -18.82
C HIS A 312 11.69 -7.29 -19.93
N THR A 313 12.24 -6.40 -20.75
CA THR A 313 13.31 -6.73 -21.70
C THR A 313 14.46 -5.74 -21.61
N TYR A 314 15.68 -6.22 -21.83
CA TYR A 314 16.89 -5.41 -21.79
C TYR A 314 17.87 -5.79 -22.90
N GLU A 315 18.39 -4.78 -23.61
CA GLU A 315 19.54 -4.91 -24.51
C GLU A 315 20.31 -3.58 -24.59
N LYS A 316 21.66 -3.62 -24.61
CA LYS A 316 22.53 -2.47 -24.96
C LYS A 316 22.20 -1.17 -24.18
N GLY A 317 21.89 -1.28 -22.88
CA GLY A 317 21.57 -0.13 -22.02
C GLY A 317 20.14 0.39 -22.14
N GLU A 318 19.31 -0.24 -22.98
CA GLU A 318 17.88 0.06 -23.17
C GLU A 318 17.04 -0.98 -22.43
N SER A 319 16.12 -0.51 -21.59
CA SER A 319 15.30 -1.30 -20.67
C SER A 319 13.83 -0.95 -20.89
N ARG A 320 12.98 -1.96 -21.12
CA ARG A 320 11.55 -1.79 -21.40
C ARG A 320 10.71 -2.61 -20.43
N VAL A 321 9.56 -2.08 -20.05
CA VAL A 321 8.51 -2.85 -19.39
C VAL A 321 7.25 -2.85 -20.26
N TYR A 322 6.70 -4.04 -20.45
CA TYR A 322 5.44 -4.28 -21.12
C TYR A 322 4.44 -4.79 -20.09
N VAL A 323 3.20 -4.32 -20.19
CA VAL A 323 2.06 -4.75 -19.35
C VAL A 323 0.96 -5.23 -20.29
N ASN A 324 0.45 -6.44 -20.06
CA ASN A 324 -0.65 -7.03 -20.84
C ASN A 324 -0.44 -6.95 -22.36
N GLY A 325 0.77 -7.29 -22.84
CA GLY A 325 1.13 -7.27 -24.26
C GLY A 325 1.57 -5.91 -24.83
N GLU A 326 1.28 -4.80 -24.14
CA GLU A 326 1.54 -3.43 -24.62
C GLU A 326 2.78 -2.81 -23.94
N LEU A 327 3.47 -1.87 -24.60
CA LEU A 327 4.64 -1.19 -24.05
C LEU A 327 4.20 -0.11 -23.05
N ASP A 328 4.52 -0.29 -21.77
CA ASP A 328 4.08 0.57 -20.67
C ASP A 328 5.18 1.49 -20.12
N GLY A 329 6.45 1.22 -20.44
CA GLY A 329 7.56 2.07 -20.03
C GLY A 329 8.88 1.75 -20.72
N THR A 330 9.72 2.77 -20.90
CA THR A 330 11.04 2.63 -21.53
C THR A 330 12.06 3.56 -20.87
N HIS A 331 13.28 3.07 -20.68
CA HIS A 331 14.41 3.86 -20.22
C HIS A 331 15.68 3.45 -20.98
N LYS A 332 16.59 4.40 -21.24
CA LYS A 332 17.84 4.13 -21.94
C LYS A 332 18.99 4.93 -21.34
N THR A 333 20.11 4.27 -21.12
CA THR A 333 21.39 4.93 -20.81
C THR A 333 22.52 4.36 -21.67
N ASP A 334 23.47 5.22 -22.03
CA ASP A 334 24.75 4.81 -22.60
C ASP A 334 25.84 4.67 -21.51
N GLY A 335 25.59 5.17 -20.29
CA GLY A 335 26.65 5.45 -19.30
C GLY A 335 26.80 4.47 -18.13
N ALA A 336 25.82 3.60 -17.88
CA ALA A 336 25.83 2.69 -16.73
C ALA A 336 25.04 1.40 -17.03
N PRO A 337 25.61 0.43 -17.78
CA PRO A 337 24.93 -0.83 -18.09
C PRO A 337 24.88 -1.77 -16.86
N LEU A 338 24.11 -2.85 -16.98
CA LEU A 338 24.14 -3.97 -16.02
C LEU A 338 25.53 -4.66 -15.98
N ALA A 339 25.86 -5.20 -14.81
CA ALA A 339 27.12 -5.87 -14.48
C ALA A 339 26.89 -7.13 -13.61
N ILE A 340 25.86 -7.91 -13.97
CA ILE A 340 25.43 -9.13 -13.26
C ILE A 340 26.56 -10.18 -13.27
N LYS A 341 26.76 -10.91 -12.17
CA LYS A 341 27.82 -11.93 -12.06
C LYS A 341 27.24 -13.34 -12.13
N SER A 342 28.12 -14.29 -12.43
CA SER A 342 27.86 -15.72 -12.26
C SER A 342 28.65 -16.26 -11.05
N PRO A 343 28.07 -17.13 -10.21
CA PRO A 343 26.67 -17.56 -10.26
C PRO A 343 25.68 -16.46 -9.83
N ALA A 344 24.47 -16.52 -10.40
CA ALA A 344 23.32 -15.72 -10.02
C ALA A 344 22.42 -16.46 -9.00
N ARG A 345 21.55 -15.71 -8.33
CA ARG A 345 20.48 -16.22 -7.45
C ARG A 345 19.12 -15.97 -8.08
N PHE A 346 18.10 -16.71 -7.64
CA PHE A 346 16.71 -16.51 -8.09
C PHE A 346 15.69 -16.68 -6.95
N PHE A 347 14.77 -15.74 -6.83
CA PHE A 347 13.72 -15.70 -5.81
C PHE A 347 12.39 -15.26 -6.44
N LEU A 348 11.29 -15.84 -5.95
CA LEU A 348 9.91 -15.41 -6.21
C LEU A 348 9.32 -14.86 -4.91
N GLY A 349 8.59 -13.74 -5.02
CA GLY A 349 7.91 -13.07 -3.90
C GLY A 349 8.82 -12.35 -2.89
N GLY A 350 10.11 -12.18 -3.19
CA GLY A 350 11.08 -11.59 -2.27
C GLY A 350 12.51 -11.56 -2.79
N TRP A 351 13.47 -11.28 -1.90
CA TRP A 351 14.91 -11.26 -2.21
C TRP A 351 15.74 -11.62 -0.97
N TYR A 352 16.75 -12.49 -1.11
CA TYR A 352 17.57 -13.01 0.01
C TYR A 352 16.72 -13.50 1.21
N HIS A 353 15.65 -14.24 0.91
CA HIS A 353 14.64 -14.75 1.86
C HIS A 353 13.84 -13.68 2.64
N HIS A 354 14.02 -12.39 2.35
CA HIS A 354 13.06 -11.36 2.73
C HIS A 354 11.89 -11.41 1.73
N TYR A 355 10.84 -12.14 2.09
CA TYR A 355 9.62 -12.23 1.30
C TYR A 355 8.62 -11.15 1.75
N ASP A 356 8.21 -10.31 0.79
CA ASP A 356 7.42 -9.08 0.98
C ASP A 356 6.36 -8.87 -0.11
N TYR A 357 6.31 -9.72 -1.12
CA TYR A 357 5.17 -9.80 -2.03
C TYR A 357 3.95 -10.42 -1.33
N GLN A 358 2.76 -9.95 -1.71
CA GLN A 358 1.48 -10.49 -1.26
C GLN A 358 0.51 -10.58 -2.45
N GLY A 359 -0.02 -11.77 -2.69
CA GLY A 359 -0.87 -12.10 -3.84
C GLY A 359 -0.42 -13.36 -4.58
N ASP A 360 -0.99 -13.58 -5.76
CA ASP A 360 -0.77 -14.79 -6.56
C ASP A 360 0.25 -14.57 -7.70
N LEU A 361 1.04 -15.60 -8.00
CA LEU A 361 2.05 -15.60 -9.06
C LEU A 361 1.90 -16.83 -9.95
N ASP A 362 2.09 -16.65 -11.25
CA ASP A 362 2.00 -17.71 -12.27
C ASP A 362 3.02 -17.48 -13.40
N GLU A 363 3.38 -18.56 -14.10
CA GLU A 363 4.18 -18.59 -15.34
C GLU A 363 5.39 -17.61 -15.36
N VAL A 364 6.36 -17.84 -14.47
CA VAL A 364 7.55 -16.97 -14.36
C VAL A 364 8.65 -17.46 -15.31
N ARG A 365 9.18 -16.58 -16.17
CA ARG A 365 10.15 -16.96 -17.22
C ARG A 365 11.39 -16.07 -17.21
N ILE A 366 12.56 -16.69 -17.37
CA ILE A 366 13.83 -15.99 -17.64
C ILE A 366 14.37 -16.46 -19.00
N SER A 367 14.74 -15.52 -19.87
CA SER A 367 15.30 -15.79 -21.20
C SER A 367 16.60 -15.02 -21.47
N ARG A 368 17.58 -15.63 -22.16
CA ARG A 368 18.83 -14.98 -22.65
C ARG A 368 18.67 -14.16 -23.94
N VAL A 369 17.43 -13.85 -24.32
CA VAL A 369 17.06 -13.12 -25.54
C VAL A 369 16.06 -12.02 -25.21
N VAL A 370 16.04 -10.95 -26.00
CA VAL A 370 14.94 -9.96 -25.97
C VAL A 370 13.77 -10.51 -26.78
N ARG A 371 12.62 -10.73 -26.14
CA ARG A 371 11.36 -10.99 -26.84
C ARG A 371 10.90 -9.69 -27.53
N SER A 372 10.42 -9.79 -28.77
CA SER A 372 9.95 -8.64 -29.54
C SER A 372 8.57 -8.16 -29.07
N ALA A 373 8.17 -6.93 -29.43
CA ALA A 373 6.83 -6.44 -29.13
C ALA A 373 5.73 -7.35 -29.72
N ASP A 374 5.91 -7.83 -30.95
CA ASP A 374 4.99 -8.78 -31.60
C ASP A 374 4.92 -10.13 -30.85
N TRP A 375 6.05 -10.62 -30.33
CA TRP A 375 6.08 -11.81 -29.48
C TRP A 375 5.29 -11.59 -28.19
N ILE A 376 5.54 -10.47 -27.50
CA ILE A 376 4.94 -10.14 -26.20
C ILE A 376 3.42 -9.92 -26.34
N ARG A 377 2.98 -9.23 -27.40
CA ARG A 377 1.56 -9.12 -27.77
C ARG A 377 0.94 -10.49 -28.03
N LEU A 378 1.56 -11.34 -28.86
CA LEU A 378 1.06 -12.68 -29.15
C LEU A 378 0.97 -13.56 -27.90
N GLN A 379 1.98 -13.44 -27.01
CA GLN A 379 2.04 -14.14 -25.74
C GLN A 379 0.88 -13.74 -24.83
N TYR A 380 0.59 -12.46 -24.67
CA TYR A 380 -0.61 -12.01 -23.94
C TYR A 380 -1.91 -12.50 -24.59
N GLU A 381 -2.07 -12.32 -25.91
CA GLU A 381 -3.29 -12.69 -26.63
C GLU A 381 -3.60 -14.19 -26.60
N ASN A 382 -2.58 -15.04 -26.43
CA ASN A 382 -2.69 -16.49 -26.29
C ASN A 382 -2.86 -16.94 -24.82
N GLN A 383 -2.18 -16.29 -23.87
CA GLN A 383 -2.17 -16.69 -22.47
C GLN A 383 -3.38 -16.20 -21.67
N LYS A 384 -3.95 -15.04 -21.99
CA LYS A 384 -5.10 -14.47 -21.26
C LYS A 384 -6.36 -15.37 -21.29
N PRO A 385 -7.36 -15.16 -20.41
CA PRO A 385 -8.65 -15.85 -20.49
C PRO A 385 -9.39 -15.35 -21.74
N ASN A 386 -10.20 -16.20 -22.36
CA ASN A 386 -10.88 -15.89 -23.63
C ASN A 386 -9.91 -15.45 -24.76
N GLN A 387 -8.71 -16.05 -24.77
CA GLN A 387 -7.70 -15.93 -25.83
C GLN A 387 -8.29 -16.09 -27.24
N THR A 388 -7.79 -15.33 -28.22
CA THR A 388 -8.35 -15.34 -29.58
C THR A 388 -7.49 -16.09 -30.61
N LEU A 389 -6.25 -16.47 -30.27
CA LEU A 389 -5.30 -17.13 -31.18
C LEU A 389 -5.73 -18.54 -31.59
N VAL A 390 -6.01 -19.42 -30.63
CA VAL A 390 -6.16 -20.87 -30.86
C VAL A 390 -7.63 -21.25 -30.89
N GLY A 391 -8.05 -22.04 -31.88
CA GLY A 391 -9.40 -22.57 -32.02
C GLY A 391 -9.71 -23.87 -31.25
N PRO A 392 -10.98 -24.33 -31.27
CA PRO A 392 -11.34 -25.67 -30.85
C PRO A 392 -10.88 -26.71 -31.90
N LEU A 393 -11.03 -28.00 -31.60
CA LEU A 393 -11.06 -29.01 -32.66
C LEU A 393 -12.25 -28.72 -33.59
N VAL A 394 -11.96 -28.55 -34.89
CA VAL A 394 -12.96 -28.22 -35.91
C VAL A 394 -13.99 -29.35 -36.00
N GLN A 395 -15.22 -29.05 -35.59
CA GLN A 395 -16.32 -30.00 -35.66
C GLN A 395 -16.77 -30.21 -37.12
N PRO A 396 -17.16 -31.44 -37.52
CA PRO A 396 -17.60 -31.74 -38.88
C PRO A 396 -18.92 -31.03 -39.25
N GLY A 397 -19.22 -30.97 -40.55
CA GLY A 397 -20.39 -30.29 -41.09
C GLY A 397 -20.17 -28.77 -41.28
N ASN A 398 -21.24 -28.04 -41.56
CA ASN A 398 -21.22 -26.60 -41.82
C ASN A 398 -22.33 -25.81 -41.09
N ASP A 399 -23.17 -26.51 -40.30
CA ASP A 399 -24.31 -25.96 -39.56
C ASP A 399 -23.89 -24.88 -38.56
N PHE A 400 -24.69 -23.81 -38.48
CA PHE A 400 -24.46 -22.72 -37.53
C PHE A 400 -25.77 -22.25 -36.89
N ALA A 401 -25.95 -22.58 -35.61
CA ALA A 401 -27.19 -22.38 -34.86
C ALA A 401 -26.94 -22.09 -33.37
N VAL A 402 -27.95 -21.56 -32.70
CA VAL A 402 -27.99 -21.36 -31.24
C VAL A 402 -29.39 -21.70 -30.71
N SER A 403 -29.47 -22.27 -29.51
CA SER A 403 -30.71 -22.84 -28.96
C SER A 403 -31.83 -21.83 -28.65
N LYS A 404 -31.50 -20.54 -28.55
CA LYS A 404 -32.47 -19.44 -28.40
C LYS A 404 -32.03 -18.25 -29.26
N SER A 405 -32.94 -17.73 -30.08
CA SER A 405 -32.70 -16.56 -30.95
C SER A 405 -32.87 -15.21 -30.25
N ALA A 406 -33.42 -15.20 -29.03
CA ALA A 406 -33.52 -14.05 -28.15
C ALA A 406 -33.66 -14.55 -26.69
N LEU A 407 -33.28 -13.72 -25.72
CA LEU A 407 -33.57 -13.95 -24.30
C LEU A 407 -34.47 -12.85 -23.74
N ASN A 408 -35.49 -13.27 -22.99
CA ASN A 408 -36.08 -12.46 -21.93
C ASN A 408 -35.78 -13.24 -20.65
N ILE A 409 -35.09 -12.61 -19.70
CA ILE A 409 -34.60 -13.20 -18.46
C ILE A 409 -34.84 -12.20 -17.33
N ASN A 410 -35.12 -12.67 -16.12
CA ASN A 410 -35.16 -11.77 -14.97
C ASN A 410 -33.71 -11.47 -14.54
N GLU A 411 -33.52 -10.45 -13.72
CA GLU A 411 -32.21 -10.20 -13.13
C GLU A 411 -31.84 -11.26 -12.08
N GLY A 412 -30.55 -11.43 -11.81
CA GLY A 412 -30.03 -12.47 -10.90
C GLY A 412 -30.14 -13.90 -11.44
N GLU A 413 -31.07 -14.18 -12.35
CA GLU A 413 -31.17 -15.45 -13.09
C GLU A 413 -29.98 -15.68 -14.03
N THR A 414 -29.82 -16.94 -14.41
CA THR A 414 -28.77 -17.41 -15.32
C THR A 414 -29.37 -18.32 -16.38
N GLN A 415 -28.99 -18.15 -17.65
CA GLN A 415 -29.50 -18.91 -18.77
C GLN A 415 -28.38 -19.52 -19.62
N THR A 416 -28.37 -20.85 -19.73
CA THR A 416 -27.50 -21.57 -20.67
C THR A 416 -27.99 -21.43 -22.12
N LEU A 417 -27.08 -21.19 -23.04
CA LEU A 417 -27.25 -21.17 -24.49
C LEU A 417 -26.37 -22.27 -25.10
N GLN A 418 -26.95 -23.14 -25.92
CA GLN A 418 -26.23 -24.18 -26.65
C GLN A 418 -26.02 -23.73 -28.09
N ALA A 419 -24.84 -23.99 -28.65
CA ALA A 419 -24.45 -23.61 -30.00
C ALA A 419 -24.04 -24.82 -30.84
N THR A 420 -24.34 -24.75 -32.13
CA THR A 420 -23.82 -25.66 -33.16
C THR A 420 -22.98 -24.82 -34.13
N ALA A 421 -21.75 -25.24 -34.42
CA ALA A 421 -20.83 -24.49 -35.28
C ALA A 421 -19.89 -25.44 -36.07
N GLY A 422 -20.46 -26.18 -37.02
CA GLY A 422 -19.70 -27.04 -37.93
C GLY A 422 -18.75 -26.23 -38.82
N GLY A 423 -17.52 -26.70 -38.96
CA GLY A 423 -16.46 -26.04 -39.72
C GLY A 423 -15.88 -24.78 -39.04
N ALA A 424 -16.19 -24.52 -37.76
CA ALA A 424 -15.62 -23.41 -37.02
C ALA A 424 -14.14 -23.65 -36.65
N GLN A 425 -13.27 -22.82 -37.19
CA GLN A 425 -11.85 -22.69 -36.83
C GLN A 425 -11.64 -21.90 -35.53
N LYS A 426 -12.65 -21.14 -35.09
CA LYS A 426 -12.70 -20.41 -33.81
C LYS A 426 -14.14 -20.06 -33.48
N LEU A 427 -14.50 -20.06 -32.19
CA LEU A 427 -15.84 -19.67 -31.73
C LEU A 427 -15.72 -18.58 -30.66
N LEU A 428 -16.47 -17.49 -30.80
CA LEU A 428 -16.47 -16.35 -29.88
C LEU A 428 -17.90 -16.07 -29.40
N TRP A 429 -18.05 -15.86 -28.10
CA TRP A 429 -19.24 -15.25 -27.50
C TRP A 429 -18.90 -13.81 -27.09
N ILE A 430 -19.56 -12.84 -27.72
CA ILE A 430 -19.28 -11.42 -27.56
C ILE A 430 -20.49 -10.75 -26.92
N LEU A 431 -20.36 -10.24 -25.71
CA LEU A 431 -21.42 -9.51 -25.01
C LEU A 431 -21.26 -8.01 -25.24
N LYS A 432 -22.30 -7.38 -25.77
CA LYS A 432 -22.46 -5.92 -25.87
C LYS A 432 -23.48 -5.46 -24.82
N ARG A 433 -23.01 -4.77 -23.79
CA ARG A 433 -23.79 -4.37 -22.61
C ARG A 433 -23.31 -3.01 -22.06
N ARG A 434 -24.24 -2.12 -21.69
CA ARG A 434 -23.96 -0.73 -21.22
C ARG A 434 -22.95 0.03 -22.11
N GLY A 435 -23.05 -0.14 -23.42
CA GLY A 435 -22.17 0.50 -24.42
C GLY A 435 -20.78 -0.13 -24.57
N ARG A 436 -20.38 -1.07 -23.69
CA ARG A 436 -19.12 -1.82 -23.80
C ARG A 436 -19.34 -3.13 -24.55
N GLU A 437 -18.33 -3.57 -25.29
CA GLU A 437 -18.29 -4.86 -25.99
C GLU A 437 -17.12 -5.69 -25.43
N THR A 438 -17.36 -6.96 -25.12
CA THR A 438 -16.37 -7.85 -24.48
C THR A 438 -16.52 -9.31 -24.94
N VAL A 439 -15.41 -10.01 -25.18
CA VAL A 439 -15.42 -11.47 -25.38
C VAL A 439 -15.61 -12.15 -24.03
N VAL A 440 -16.77 -12.80 -23.83
CA VAL A 440 -17.18 -13.43 -22.56
C VAL A 440 -16.91 -14.94 -22.50
N ALA A 441 -16.78 -15.61 -23.64
CA ALA A 441 -16.24 -16.97 -23.74
C ALA A 441 -15.64 -17.20 -25.14
N THR A 442 -14.64 -18.07 -25.25
CA THR A 442 -14.16 -18.60 -26.55
C THR A 442 -14.20 -20.12 -26.57
N ASP A 443 -14.46 -20.68 -27.76
CA ASP A 443 -14.33 -22.11 -28.05
C ASP A 443 -15.23 -23.01 -27.20
N ARG A 444 -16.32 -22.41 -26.69
CA ARG A 444 -17.38 -23.04 -25.91
C ARG A 444 -18.63 -23.24 -26.75
N PHE A 445 -19.11 -24.47 -26.82
CA PHE A 445 -20.38 -24.82 -27.47
C PHE A 445 -21.57 -24.66 -26.53
N SER A 446 -21.31 -24.51 -25.22
CA SER A 446 -22.29 -24.06 -24.22
C SER A 446 -21.81 -22.77 -23.57
N PHE A 447 -22.60 -21.69 -23.61
CA PHE A 447 -22.34 -20.47 -22.84
C PHE A 447 -23.43 -20.24 -21.81
N GLU A 448 -23.02 -19.91 -20.58
CA GLU A 448 -23.92 -19.61 -19.49
C GLU A 448 -23.95 -18.09 -19.28
N PHE A 449 -25.10 -17.47 -19.54
CA PHE A 449 -25.30 -16.03 -19.39
C PHE A 449 -25.91 -15.71 -18.01
N PRO A 450 -25.14 -15.16 -17.06
CA PRO A 450 -25.70 -14.56 -15.85
C PRO A 450 -26.26 -13.17 -16.16
N ALA A 451 -27.52 -12.92 -15.82
CA ALA A 451 -28.11 -11.59 -15.98
C ALA A 451 -27.43 -10.55 -15.05
N GLY A 452 -27.02 -10.96 -13.85
CA GLY A 452 -26.62 -10.02 -12.79
C GLY A 452 -27.78 -9.10 -12.39
N ARG A 453 -27.51 -8.07 -11.58
CA ARG A 453 -28.52 -7.08 -11.16
C ARG A 453 -28.63 -5.90 -12.13
N VAL A 454 -29.83 -5.34 -12.26
CA VAL A 454 -30.16 -4.16 -13.07
C VAL A 454 -31.10 -3.23 -12.30
N ARG A 455 -31.15 -1.96 -12.69
CA ARG A 455 -31.93 -0.91 -12.00
C ARG A 455 -33.14 -0.40 -12.80
N GLU A 456 -33.25 -0.89 -14.04
CA GLU A 456 -34.38 -0.75 -14.93
C GLU A 456 -34.22 -1.86 -16.00
N ARG A 457 -35.22 -2.02 -16.88
CA ARG A 457 -35.16 -2.99 -17.99
C ARG A 457 -33.92 -2.75 -18.87
N GLU A 458 -32.90 -3.58 -18.73
CA GLU A 458 -31.65 -3.45 -19.47
C GLU A 458 -31.70 -4.23 -20.80
N LEU A 459 -31.20 -3.61 -21.86
CA LEU A 459 -31.00 -4.26 -23.16
C LEU A 459 -29.51 -4.56 -23.38
N ALA A 460 -29.22 -5.79 -23.77
CA ALA A 460 -27.90 -6.24 -24.19
C ALA A 460 -28.01 -7.08 -25.48
N THR A 461 -26.90 -7.25 -26.19
CA THR A 461 -26.81 -8.21 -27.30
C THR A 461 -25.68 -9.17 -26.99
N LEU A 462 -25.94 -10.47 -27.06
CA LEU A 462 -24.91 -11.50 -27.06
C LEU A 462 -24.76 -12.02 -28.49
N THR A 463 -23.59 -11.83 -29.08
CA THR A 463 -23.29 -12.26 -30.44
C THR A 463 -22.46 -13.54 -30.39
N LEU A 464 -23.01 -14.63 -30.94
CA LEU A 464 -22.25 -15.83 -31.26
C LEU A 464 -21.58 -15.64 -32.62
N LYS A 465 -20.26 -15.77 -32.69
CA LYS A 465 -19.46 -15.57 -33.91
C LYS A 465 -18.56 -16.78 -34.15
N ALA A 466 -18.77 -17.50 -35.25
CA ALA A 466 -17.91 -18.58 -35.72
C ALA A 466 -17.05 -18.09 -36.89
N ILE A 467 -15.75 -18.26 -36.78
CA ILE A 467 -14.82 -18.04 -37.89
C ILE A 467 -14.60 -19.40 -38.57
N CYS A 468 -15.01 -19.53 -39.82
CA CYS A 468 -14.93 -20.74 -40.63
C CYS A 468 -13.98 -20.51 -41.82
N ALA A 469 -13.56 -21.58 -42.49
CA ALA A 469 -12.66 -21.49 -43.64
C ALA A 469 -13.28 -20.74 -44.85
N ASP A 470 -14.62 -20.75 -44.95
CA ASP A 470 -15.43 -20.10 -46.00
C ASP A 470 -15.83 -18.65 -45.66
N GLY A 471 -15.65 -18.20 -44.41
CA GLY A 471 -16.00 -16.85 -43.98
C GLY A 471 -16.30 -16.74 -42.49
N VAL A 472 -16.99 -15.67 -42.08
CA VAL A 472 -17.42 -15.45 -40.70
C VAL A 472 -18.94 -15.60 -40.63
N LYS A 473 -19.42 -16.52 -39.78
CA LYS A 473 -20.83 -16.72 -39.48
C LYS A 473 -21.13 -16.03 -38.14
N SER A 474 -22.22 -15.26 -38.06
CA SER A 474 -22.58 -14.50 -36.86
C SER A 474 -24.08 -14.62 -36.55
N ARG A 475 -24.43 -14.63 -35.26
CA ARG A 475 -25.81 -14.60 -34.77
C ARG A 475 -25.91 -13.72 -33.54
N ASP A 476 -26.57 -12.59 -33.70
CA ASP A 476 -26.96 -11.72 -32.59
C ASP A 476 -28.16 -12.32 -31.86
N ILE A 477 -28.07 -12.35 -30.54
CA ILE A 477 -29.10 -12.80 -29.61
C ILE A 477 -29.45 -11.58 -28.76
N PRO A 478 -30.53 -10.84 -29.06
CA PRO A 478 -30.99 -9.75 -28.22
C PRO A 478 -31.44 -10.30 -26.85
N ILE A 479 -30.97 -9.67 -25.79
CA ILE A 479 -31.28 -9.99 -24.40
C ILE A 479 -32.02 -8.79 -23.80
N THR A 480 -33.24 -9.03 -23.33
CA THR A 480 -33.86 -8.17 -22.32
C THR A 480 -33.65 -8.78 -20.95
N ILE A 481 -33.04 -8.01 -20.05
CA ILE A 481 -33.02 -8.30 -18.61
C ILE A 481 -34.13 -7.48 -17.97
N GLN A 482 -35.03 -8.11 -17.22
CA GLN A 482 -36.05 -7.42 -16.45
C GLN A 482 -35.51 -7.03 -15.08
N ASP A 483 -35.70 -5.77 -14.70
CA ASP A 483 -35.71 -5.33 -13.30
C ASP A 483 -36.93 -5.98 -12.62
N THR A 484 -36.67 -6.75 -11.57
CA THR A 484 -37.68 -7.50 -10.81
C THR A 484 -37.39 -7.50 -9.31
N ILE A 485 -36.14 -7.34 -8.90
CA ILE A 485 -35.68 -7.34 -7.52
C ILE A 485 -35.56 -5.87 -7.07
N PRO A 486 -36.56 -5.30 -6.37
CA PRO A 486 -36.58 -3.87 -6.08
C PRO A 486 -35.39 -3.46 -5.22
N GLU A 487 -34.79 -2.30 -5.52
CA GLU A 487 -33.67 -1.79 -4.74
C GLU A 487 -34.07 -1.44 -3.29
N PRO A 488 -33.12 -1.42 -2.32
CA PRO A 488 -33.44 -1.20 -0.92
C PRO A 488 -34.05 0.18 -0.65
N GLN A 489 -35.35 0.22 -0.33
CA GLN A 489 -36.01 1.43 0.15
C GLN A 489 -35.87 1.48 1.67
N PHE A 490 -35.23 2.51 2.19
CA PHE A 490 -35.00 2.64 3.63
C PHE A 490 -35.02 4.09 4.09
N ARG A 491 -35.06 4.27 5.41
CA ARG A 491 -34.78 5.56 6.07
C ARG A 491 -33.82 5.34 7.23
N LEU A 492 -33.04 6.36 7.58
CA LEU A 492 -32.18 6.31 8.75
C LEU A 492 -32.95 6.70 10.02
N GLN A 493 -32.84 5.87 11.05
CA GLN A 493 -33.35 6.13 12.39
C GLN A 493 -32.20 6.53 13.31
N ALA A 494 -32.29 7.74 13.86
CA ALA A 494 -31.40 8.32 14.86
C ALA A 494 -32.15 9.42 15.63
N PRO A 495 -31.72 9.81 16.85
CA PRO A 495 -32.23 11.01 17.49
C PRO A 495 -31.78 12.26 16.71
N ALA A 496 -32.66 13.27 16.61
CA ALA A 496 -32.35 14.54 15.93
C ALA A 496 -31.31 15.39 16.68
N GLU A 497 -31.20 15.21 18.00
CA GLU A 497 -30.24 15.88 18.87
C GLU A 497 -29.38 14.84 19.61
N TRP A 498 -28.10 15.14 19.84
CA TRP A 498 -27.19 14.27 20.57
C TRP A 498 -26.24 15.05 21.49
N ASN A 499 -26.08 14.58 22.73
CA ASN A 499 -25.15 15.18 23.69
C ASN A 499 -23.67 14.79 23.47
N GLY A 500 -23.38 13.90 22.51
CA GLY A 500 -22.01 13.47 22.23
C GLY A 500 -21.34 12.64 23.34
N ARG A 501 -22.10 12.12 24.32
CA ARG A 501 -21.56 11.43 25.51
C ARG A 501 -22.23 10.09 25.83
N MET A 502 -23.53 9.97 25.60
CA MET A 502 -24.23 8.68 25.67
C MET A 502 -24.17 8.03 24.29
N ALA A 503 -23.80 6.75 24.19
CA ALA A 503 -23.73 6.09 22.88
C ALA A 503 -25.13 6.01 22.23
N ILE A 504 -25.21 6.23 20.92
CA ILE A 504 -26.45 6.12 20.13
C ILE A 504 -26.23 5.25 18.88
N GLU A 505 -27.25 4.51 18.49
CA GLU A 505 -27.25 3.80 17.20
C GLU A 505 -27.88 4.67 16.10
N VAL A 506 -27.31 4.58 14.90
CA VAL A 506 -27.98 4.96 13.65
C VAL A 506 -28.30 3.66 12.91
N VAL A 507 -29.58 3.43 12.62
CA VAL A 507 -30.10 2.16 12.11
C VAL A 507 -30.86 2.37 10.79
N PRO A 508 -30.59 1.59 9.73
CA PRO A 508 -31.36 1.65 8.50
C PRO A 508 -32.65 0.83 8.62
N GLU A 509 -33.78 1.52 8.65
CA GLU A 509 -35.12 0.91 8.62
C GLU A 509 -35.51 0.60 7.18
N ILE A 510 -35.33 -0.66 6.77
CA ILE A 510 -35.66 -1.14 5.42
C ILE A 510 -37.18 -1.28 5.27
N LEU A 511 -37.79 -0.34 4.54
CA LEU A 511 -39.23 -0.19 4.37
C LEU A 511 -39.82 -1.29 3.47
N ASN A 512 -39.15 -1.63 2.36
CA ASN A 512 -39.62 -2.64 1.39
C ASN A 512 -39.13 -4.08 1.69
N ARG A 513 -38.76 -4.38 2.94
CA ARG A 513 -38.18 -5.69 3.36
C ARG A 513 -39.03 -6.91 2.98
N ALA A 514 -40.35 -6.77 2.87
CA ALA A 514 -41.22 -7.85 2.42
C ALA A 514 -41.06 -8.14 0.91
N ALA A 515 -41.03 -7.09 0.07
CA ALA A 515 -40.85 -7.23 -1.38
C ALA A 515 -39.44 -7.76 -1.72
N LEU A 516 -38.40 -7.20 -1.09
CA LEU A 516 -37.03 -7.72 -1.18
C LEU A 516 -36.94 -9.24 -0.92
N ARG A 517 -37.72 -9.76 0.03
CA ARG A 517 -37.74 -11.20 0.36
C ARG A 517 -38.59 -12.04 -0.59
N ALA A 518 -39.64 -11.47 -1.18
CA ALA A 518 -40.47 -12.16 -2.16
C ALA A 518 -39.67 -12.43 -3.45
N GLU A 519 -38.94 -11.41 -3.91
CA GLU A 519 -38.13 -11.46 -5.15
C GLU A 519 -36.70 -11.97 -4.92
N GLY A 520 -36.43 -12.65 -3.79
CA GLY A 520 -35.16 -13.35 -3.54
C GLY A 520 -33.91 -12.47 -3.43
N ALA A 521 -34.02 -11.20 -3.03
CA ALA A 521 -32.90 -10.28 -2.95
C ALA A 521 -31.76 -10.77 -2.04
N GLY A 522 -30.52 -10.51 -2.47
CA GLY A 522 -29.31 -10.85 -1.73
C GLY A 522 -29.15 -10.11 -0.39
N PRO A 523 -28.15 -10.49 0.43
CA PRO A 523 -27.87 -9.82 1.70
C PRO A 523 -27.54 -8.34 1.49
N LEU A 524 -28.06 -7.48 2.37
CA LEU A 524 -27.84 -6.04 2.30
C LEU A 524 -26.43 -5.68 2.78
N GLN A 525 -25.63 -5.04 1.94
CA GLN A 525 -24.37 -4.41 2.32
C GLN A 525 -24.65 -2.97 2.77
N VAL A 526 -24.00 -2.52 3.85
CA VAL A 526 -24.16 -1.14 4.36
C VAL A 526 -22.80 -0.49 4.53
N LYS A 527 -22.58 0.66 3.88
CA LYS A 527 -21.35 1.46 3.96
C LYS A 527 -21.67 2.81 4.60
N TRP A 528 -20.88 3.21 5.60
CA TRP A 528 -21.18 4.35 6.49
C TRP A 528 -20.15 5.48 6.40
N THR A 529 -20.60 6.65 5.92
CA THR A 529 -19.85 7.91 5.94
C THR A 529 -20.35 8.81 7.07
N VAL A 530 -19.43 9.49 7.75
CA VAL A 530 -19.72 10.38 8.88
C VAL A 530 -18.89 11.65 8.70
N ASP A 531 -19.51 12.84 8.74
CA ASP A 531 -18.80 14.12 8.59
C ASP A 531 -19.46 15.26 9.39
N GLY A 532 -18.76 16.38 9.51
CA GLY A 532 -19.21 17.60 10.22
C GLY A 532 -18.81 17.68 11.69
N VAL A 533 -18.69 16.54 12.40
CA VAL A 533 -18.17 16.46 13.78
C VAL A 533 -17.27 15.24 13.92
N ALA A 534 -16.17 15.33 14.68
CA ALA A 534 -15.30 14.20 15.01
C ALA A 534 -15.99 13.27 16.03
N VAL A 535 -16.13 11.98 15.69
CA VAL A 535 -16.92 11.01 16.49
C VAL A 535 -16.23 9.65 16.55
N SER A 536 -16.00 9.14 17.76
CA SER A 536 -15.64 7.74 18.00
C SER A 536 -16.81 6.84 17.62
N ARG A 537 -16.61 5.93 16.67
CA ARG A 537 -17.67 5.12 16.05
C ARG A 537 -17.25 3.67 15.83
N THR A 538 -18.22 2.75 15.76
CA THR A 538 -18.03 1.35 15.35
C THR A 538 -19.20 0.88 14.50
N VAL A 539 -18.95 0.04 13.50
CA VAL A 539 -19.98 -0.58 12.64
C VAL A 539 -20.15 -2.04 13.07
N ALA A 540 -21.40 -2.48 13.28
CA ALA A 540 -21.74 -3.86 13.63
C ALA A 540 -23.15 -4.19 13.10
N ASP A 541 -23.35 -5.41 12.57
CA ASP A 541 -24.64 -5.90 12.05
C ASP A 541 -25.36 -4.93 11.08
N GLY A 542 -24.58 -4.23 10.25
CA GLY A 542 -25.06 -3.20 9.31
C GLY A 542 -25.46 -1.87 9.97
N ARG A 543 -25.40 -1.74 11.30
CA ARG A 543 -25.69 -0.52 12.07
C ARG A 543 -24.42 0.30 12.32
N LEU A 544 -24.59 1.56 12.66
CA LEU A 544 -23.52 2.44 13.11
C LEU A 544 -23.74 2.85 14.57
N LEU A 545 -22.84 2.43 15.46
CA LEU A 545 -22.81 2.89 16.84
C LEU A 545 -21.91 4.13 16.94
N LEU A 546 -22.51 5.29 17.24
CA LEU A 546 -21.80 6.52 17.58
C LEU A 546 -21.55 6.51 19.09
N LYS A 547 -20.31 6.21 19.51
CA LYS A 547 -19.95 6.09 20.93
C LYS A 547 -19.87 7.46 21.62
N ARG A 548 -19.13 8.40 21.01
CA ARG A 548 -18.77 9.70 21.62
C ARG A 548 -18.39 10.74 20.57
N ALA A 549 -18.88 11.97 20.72
CA ALA A 549 -18.40 13.12 19.95
C ALA A 549 -17.24 13.86 20.64
N GLN A 550 -16.43 14.55 19.84
CA GLN A 550 -15.33 15.42 20.29
C GLN A 550 -15.50 16.88 19.84
N GLY A 551 -16.64 17.20 19.24
CA GLY A 551 -17.05 18.53 18.83
C GLY A 551 -18.57 18.72 18.97
N SER A 552 -19.03 19.96 18.75
CA SER A 552 -20.45 20.31 18.61
C SER A 552 -20.71 20.90 17.22
N GLY A 553 -21.89 20.67 16.65
CA GLY A 553 -22.24 21.07 15.28
C GLY A 553 -23.22 20.11 14.61
N THR A 554 -23.41 20.25 13.31
CA THR A 554 -24.24 19.31 12.52
C THR A 554 -23.41 18.11 12.10
N LEU A 555 -23.70 16.95 12.67
CA LEU A 555 -23.13 15.67 12.27
C LEU A 555 -23.98 15.06 11.15
N ASN A 556 -23.41 14.90 9.97
CA ASN A 556 -24.07 14.22 8.86
C ASN A 556 -23.64 12.75 8.85
N VAL A 557 -24.63 11.85 8.87
CA VAL A 557 -24.43 10.40 8.78
C VAL A 557 -25.10 9.91 7.51
N THR A 558 -24.31 9.37 6.58
CA THR A 558 -24.79 8.79 5.33
C THR A 558 -24.62 7.28 5.36
N ALA A 559 -25.69 6.55 5.04
CA ALA A 559 -25.61 5.14 4.67
C ALA A 559 -25.76 5.00 3.16
N MET A 560 -24.92 4.16 2.57
CA MET A 560 -25.13 3.58 1.25
C MET A 560 -25.47 2.10 1.42
N ILE A 561 -26.61 1.67 0.86
CA ILE A 561 -27.11 0.30 0.95
C ILE A 561 -27.31 -0.28 -0.43
N ASP A 562 -26.69 -1.42 -0.67
CA ASP A 562 -26.89 -2.26 -1.85
C ASP A 562 -27.30 -3.69 -1.44
N ASN A 563 -27.91 -4.40 -2.38
CA ASN A 563 -28.25 -5.82 -2.34
C ASN A 563 -27.61 -6.53 -3.56
N GLY A 564 -26.40 -6.08 -3.95
CA GLY A 564 -25.76 -6.39 -5.24
C GLY A 564 -26.25 -5.57 -6.44
N GLY A 565 -27.21 -4.66 -6.24
CA GLY A 565 -27.65 -3.65 -7.21
C GLY A 565 -26.87 -2.32 -7.11
N ASP A 566 -27.49 -1.24 -7.57
CA ASP A 566 -26.95 0.13 -7.45
C ASP A 566 -27.12 0.62 -5.98
N PRO A 567 -26.08 1.18 -5.32
CA PRO A 567 -26.19 1.57 -3.92
C PRO A 567 -27.12 2.79 -3.71
N VAL A 568 -28.26 2.54 -3.07
CA VAL A 568 -29.20 3.57 -2.60
C VAL A 568 -28.56 4.32 -1.43
N ARG A 569 -28.72 5.66 -1.38
CA ARG A 569 -28.11 6.51 -0.36
C ARG A 569 -29.17 7.26 0.44
N GLU A 570 -28.98 7.32 1.75
CA GLU A 570 -29.74 8.19 2.65
C GLU A 570 -28.80 8.90 3.61
N THR A 571 -29.14 10.14 3.98
CA THR A 571 -28.35 10.96 4.91
C THR A 571 -29.26 11.56 5.97
N ILE A 572 -28.88 11.38 7.24
CA ILE A 572 -29.51 12.07 8.38
C ILE A 572 -28.53 13.05 9.01
N SER A 573 -29.04 14.22 9.40
CA SER A 573 -28.30 15.23 10.15
C SER A 573 -28.70 15.17 11.62
N ILE A 574 -27.71 15.06 12.50
CA ILE A 574 -27.86 15.02 13.96
C ILE A 574 -27.24 16.31 14.52
N ALA A 575 -28.01 17.08 15.29
CA ALA A 575 -27.51 18.25 16.00
C ALA A 575 -26.72 17.82 17.24
N VAL A 576 -25.39 17.91 17.18
CA VAL A 576 -24.52 17.53 18.29
C VAL A 576 -24.25 18.76 19.15
N GLN A 577 -24.63 18.70 20.42
CA GLN A 577 -24.36 19.74 21.41
C GLN A 577 -23.75 19.09 22.66
N GLU A 578 -22.43 19.24 22.82
CA GLU A 578 -21.74 18.75 24.00
C GLU A 578 -22.22 19.49 25.28
N PRO A 579 -22.13 18.86 26.46
CA PRO A 579 -22.46 19.51 27.73
C PRO A 579 -21.59 20.76 27.97
N ARG A 580 -22.18 21.78 28.61
CA ARG A 580 -21.45 23.00 29.01
C ARG A 580 -20.49 22.81 30.19
N GLN A 581 -20.54 21.66 30.85
CA GLN A 581 -19.62 21.28 31.92
C GLN A 581 -18.49 20.42 31.33
N ASP A 582 -17.30 20.48 31.93
CA ASP A 582 -16.24 19.52 31.65
C ASP A 582 -16.71 18.08 31.89
N ASP A 583 -16.12 17.12 31.17
CA ASP A 583 -16.38 15.70 31.39
C ASP A 583 -16.03 15.31 32.84
N PRO A 584 -16.82 14.43 33.49
CA PRO A 584 -16.45 13.89 34.79
C PRO A 584 -15.13 13.10 34.68
N TRP A 585 -14.17 13.43 35.54
CA TRP A 585 -12.86 12.80 35.52
C TRP A 585 -12.95 11.29 35.80
N VAL A 586 -12.50 10.47 34.85
CA VAL A 586 -12.51 9.01 34.97
C VAL A 586 -11.35 8.58 35.87
N PRO A 587 -11.59 7.94 37.03
CA PRO A 587 -10.50 7.45 37.88
C PRO A 587 -9.86 6.20 37.27
N ARG A 588 -8.52 6.06 37.35
CA ARG A 588 -7.86 4.82 36.96
C ARG A 588 -8.29 3.68 37.90
N PRO A 589 -8.62 2.48 37.38
CA PRO A 589 -8.70 1.27 38.20
C PRO A 589 -7.37 1.00 38.94
N VAL A 590 -7.44 0.66 40.22
CA VAL A 590 -6.27 0.22 41.01
C VAL A 590 -5.94 -1.22 40.63
N ALA A 591 -4.65 -1.54 40.47
CA ALA A 591 -4.23 -2.93 40.23
C ALA A 591 -4.30 -3.77 41.52
N GLU A 592 -4.46 -5.10 41.41
CA GLU A 592 -4.50 -5.98 42.58
C GLU A 592 -3.23 -5.87 43.43
N GLU A 593 -2.07 -5.73 42.76
CA GLU A 593 -0.80 -5.34 43.37
C GLU A 593 -0.37 -3.99 42.78
N GLU A 594 -0.20 -2.98 43.64
CA GLU A 594 0.27 -1.66 43.23
C GLU A 594 1.12 -1.05 44.33
N GLN A 595 2.35 -0.65 44.00
CA GLN A 595 3.23 0.10 44.90
C GLN A 595 3.87 1.27 44.12
N PRO A 596 4.25 2.37 44.78
CA PRO A 596 5.03 3.45 44.17
C PRO A 596 6.44 2.98 43.81
N GLU A 597 7.04 3.57 42.78
CA GLU A 597 8.44 3.35 42.40
C GLU A 597 9.29 4.60 42.68
N ASP A 598 10.59 4.44 42.98
CA ASP A 598 11.51 5.59 43.07
C ASP A 598 11.45 6.45 41.80
N ASN A 599 11.47 7.77 41.97
CA ASN A 599 11.34 8.77 40.89
C ASN A 599 9.95 8.84 40.22
N GLN A 600 8.95 8.10 40.70
CA GLN A 600 7.62 8.05 40.06
C GLN A 600 6.89 9.41 40.05
N PHE A 601 6.29 9.70 38.90
CA PHE A 601 5.35 10.81 38.72
C PHE A 601 3.90 10.39 39.03
N PHE A 602 3.17 11.26 39.73
CA PHE A 602 1.75 11.11 40.00
C PHE A 602 0.95 12.24 39.33
N PRO A 603 0.05 11.93 38.38
CA PRO A 603 -0.72 12.94 37.68
C PRO A 603 -1.78 13.56 38.61
N ARG A 604 -2.05 14.87 38.46
CA ARG A 604 -3.23 15.51 39.06
C ARG A 604 -4.49 14.76 38.61
N ALA A 605 -5.25 14.23 39.56
CA ALA A 605 -6.55 13.64 39.29
C ALA A 605 -7.64 14.74 39.21
N GLY A 606 -8.89 14.30 39.08
CA GLY A 606 -10.07 15.16 39.13
C GLY A 606 -10.20 15.97 40.43
N ILE A 607 -11.19 16.86 40.42
CA ILE A 607 -11.46 17.77 41.54
C ILE A 607 -11.92 16.97 42.76
N ALA A 608 -11.15 17.03 43.86
CA ALA A 608 -11.54 16.48 45.15
C ALA A 608 -12.70 17.30 45.78
N GLN A 609 -13.37 16.77 46.80
CA GLN A 609 -14.53 17.40 47.46
C GLN A 609 -14.28 18.83 47.99
N ASN A 610 -13.01 19.24 48.13
CA ASN A 610 -12.59 20.59 48.56
C ASN A 610 -12.28 21.56 47.39
N GLY A 611 -12.55 21.19 46.14
CA GLY A 611 -12.27 22.01 44.95
C GLY A 611 -10.84 21.89 44.39
N THR A 612 -9.94 21.12 45.00
CA THR A 612 -8.54 20.99 44.53
C THR A 612 -8.32 19.73 43.69
N ARG A 613 -7.62 19.86 42.54
CA ARG A 613 -7.09 18.70 41.79
C ARG A 613 -5.83 18.19 42.50
N GLN A 614 -5.85 16.95 42.97
CA GLN A 614 -4.77 16.32 43.73
C GLN A 614 -4.29 15.04 43.03
N GLY A 615 -3.02 14.69 43.14
CA GLY A 615 -2.55 13.37 42.74
C GLY A 615 -3.01 12.29 43.73
N ARG A 616 -3.03 11.03 43.29
CA ARG A 616 -3.41 9.90 44.14
C ARG A 616 -2.32 8.83 44.10
N LEU A 617 -1.56 8.74 45.18
CA LEU A 617 -0.64 7.64 45.45
C LEU A 617 -1.43 6.46 46.01
N VAL A 618 -1.04 5.23 45.66
CA VAL A 618 -1.73 4.01 46.09
C VAL A 618 -0.72 2.95 46.51
N TYR A 619 -1.04 2.23 47.58
CA TYR A 619 -0.48 0.92 47.92
C TYR A 619 -1.63 -0.10 47.95
N ALA A 620 -1.48 -1.19 47.20
CA ALA A 620 -2.43 -2.31 47.13
C ALA A 620 -1.68 -3.64 47.01
N GLY A 621 -2.27 -4.71 47.53
CA GLY A 621 -1.69 -6.06 47.48
C GLY A 621 -2.28 -7.01 48.51
N THR A 622 -1.59 -8.14 48.70
CA THR A 622 -1.86 -9.10 49.78
C THR A 622 -0.65 -9.18 50.70
N LEU A 623 -0.86 -9.17 52.03
CA LEU A 623 0.23 -9.32 52.98
C LEU A 623 0.71 -10.79 53.04
N ALA A 624 2.03 -10.99 52.98
CA ALA A 624 2.66 -12.30 53.21
C ALA A 624 2.55 -12.80 54.66
N GLU A 625 2.20 -11.92 55.62
CA GLU A 625 2.00 -12.25 57.02
C GLU A 625 0.84 -11.44 57.63
N PRO A 626 0.09 -12.00 58.60
CA PRO A 626 -0.96 -11.27 59.31
C PRO A 626 -0.50 -9.97 59.98
N ALA A 627 -1.40 -8.98 59.99
CA ALA A 627 -1.25 -7.70 60.66
C ALA A 627 -2.61 -7.16 61.09
N ASP A 628 -2.66 -6.38 62.17
CA ASP A 628 -3.89 -5.77 62.63
C ASP A 628 -4.28 -4.58 61.73
N ARG A 629 -3.26 -3.85 61.25
CA ARG A 629 -3.39 -2.71 60.32
C ARG A 629 -2.19 -2.62 59.37
N VAL A 630 -2.40 -2.03 58.20
CA VAL A 630 -1.33 -1.45 57.36
C VAL A 630 -1.30 0.06 57.50
N PHE A 631 -0.15 0.67 57.23
CA PHE A 631 0.03 2.12 57.22
C PHE A 631 0.84 2.60 56.00
N VAL A 632 0.60 3.85 55.59
CA VAL A 632 1.48 4.60 54.69
C VAL A 632 1.81 5.93 55.35
N ARG A 633 3.09 6.14 55.68
CA ARG A 633 3.62 7.47 56.00
C ARG A 633 3.94 8.20 54.71
N LEU A 634 3.47 9.43 54.59
CA LEU A 634 3.85 10.35 53.52
C LEU A 634 4.72 11.46 54.10
N PHE A 635 5.89 11.65 53.51
CA PHE A 635 6.79 12.75 53.82
C PHE A 635 6.85 13.70 52.61
N ALA A 636 6.87 15.00 52.87
CA ALA A 636 7.08 16.06 51.90
C ALA A 636 8.30 16.87 52.32
N ASP A 637 9.30 16.97 51.43
CA ASP A 637 10.60 17.60 51.70
C ASP A 637 11.21 17.08 53.02
N ASP A 638 11.21 15.75 53.14
CA ASP A 638 11.59 14.91 54.29
C ASP A 638 10.83 15.10 55.60
N ARG A 639 9.82 15.98 55.66
CA ARG A 639 8.94 16.16 56.82
C ARG A 639 7.71 15.27 56.72
N LEU A 640 7.39 14.53 57.78
CA LEU A 640 6.16 13.72 57.84
C LEU A 640 4.94 14.64 57.77
N VAL A 641 4.07 14.44 56.77
CA VAL A 641 2.86 15.26 56.54
C VAL A 641 1.55 14.49 56.63
N ALA A 642 1.56 13.16 56.45
CA ALA A 642 0.40 12.31 56.68
C ALA A 642 0.81 10.89 57.13
N THR A 643 -0.11 10.18 57.78
CA THR A 643 0.02 8.75 58.08
C THR A 643 -1.35 8.11 57.94
N GLU A 644 -1.64 7.60 56.75
CA GLU A 644 -2.88 6.89 56.47
C GLU A 644 -2.76 5.44 56.95
N SER A 645 -3.89 4.81 57.30
CA SER A 645 -3.88 3.43 57.78
C SER A 645 -5.22 2.69 57.57
N ALA A 646 -5.12 1.43 57.14
CA ALA A 646 -6.25 0.56 56.80
C ALA A 646 -6.18 -0.78 57.57
N VAL A 647 -7.30 -1.49 57.67
CA VAL A 647 -7.36 -2.87 58.20
C VAL A 647 -7.38 -3.82 57.00
N PRO A 648 -6.49 -4.83 56.90
CA PRO A 648 -6.54 -5.85 55.87
C PRO A 648 -7.83 -6.69 55.94
N SER A 649 -8.18 -7.36 54.83
CA SER A 649 -9.23 -8.39 54.84
C SER A 649 -8.79 -9.64 55.61
N ALA A 650 -9.70 -10.59 55.81
CA ALA A 650 -9.38 -11.88 56.44
C ALA A 650 -8.32 -12.68 55.65
N GLU A 651 -8.27 -12.47 54.34
CA GLU A 651 -7.29 -13.03 53.40
C GLU A 651 -5.99 -12.19 53.30
N GLY A 652 -5.84 -11.16 54.14
CA GLY A 652 -4.66 -10.29 54.16
C GLY A 652 -4.60 -9.26 53.03
N ARG A 653 -5.66 -9.10 52.23
CA ARG A 653 -5.72 -8.10 51.14
C ARG A 653 -5.85 -6.69 51.69
N TYR A 654 -5.17 -5.72 51.08
CA TYR A 654 -5.25 -4.31 51.45
C TYR A 654 -5.28 -3.40 50.21
N SER A 655 -5.92 -2.24 50.37
CA SER A 655 -5.77 -1.11 49.46
C SER A 655 -5.84 0.17 50.26
N ILE A 656 -4.89 1.08 50.04
CA ILE A 656 -4.77 2.35 50.76
C ILE A 656 -4.27 3.42 49.79
N ALA A 657 -4.93 4.57 49.78
CA ALA A 657 -4.63 5.67 48.87
C ALA A 657 -4.33 6.94 49.67
N VAL A 658 -3.32 7.69 49.24
CA VAL A 658 -2.88 8.94 49.89
C VAL A 658 -2.93 10.08 48.87
N PRO A 659 -3.58 11.21 49.19
CA PRO A 659 -3.57 12.38 48.31
C PRO A 659 -2.19 13.03 48.27
N LEU A 660 -1.74 13.42 47.07
CA LEU A 660 -0.57 14.25 46.85
C LEU A 660 -1.00 15.64 46.40
N LYS A 661 -0.46 16.68 47.02
CA LYS A 661 -0.68 18.06 46.59
C LYS A 661 0.26 18.34 45.40
N PRO A 662 -0.23 18.87 44.27
CA PRO A 662 0.67 19.29 43.19
C PRO A 662 1.48 20.52 43.61
N GLY A 663 2.73 20.57 43.15
CA GLY A 663 3.68 21.63 43.45
C GLY A 663 5.13 21.12 43.41
N LEU A 664 6.09 22.05 43.45
CA LEU A 664 7.54 21.73 43.52
C LEU A 664 7.92 21.18 44.91
N ILE A 665 7.45 19.97 45.20
CA ILE A 665 7.57 19.24 46.47
C ILE A 665 8.17 17.86 46.17
N LYS A 666 9.21 17.45 46.89
CA LYS A 666 9.73 16.07 46.81
C LYS A 666 9.06 15.20 47.87
N TYR A 667 8.28 14.24 47.41
CA TYR A 667 7.62 13.27 48.29
C TYR A 667 8.46 11.99 48.45
N ARG A 668 8.35 11.37 49.63
CA ARG A 668 8.71 9.96 49.85
C ARG A 668 7.67 9.26 50.72
N THR A 669 7.60 7.94 50.63
CA THR A 669 6.69 7.12 51.45
C THR A 669 7.41 5.99 52.17
N GLU A 670 6.86 5.60 53.32
CA GLU A 670 7.13 4.33 53.99
C GLU A 670 5.78 3.60 54.12
N PHE A 671 5.62 2.46 53.46
CA PHE A 671 4.51 1.53 53.67
C PHE A 671 4.91 0.43 54.62
N GLY A 672 4.02 0.05 55.53
CA GLY A 672 4.30 -0.98 56.50
C GLY A 672 3.05 -1.61 57.11
N ARG A 673 3.30 -2.57 58.01
CA ARG A 673 2.29 -3.28 58.79
C ARG A 673 2.49 -3.04 60.28
N ARG A 674 1.41 -3.18 61.05
CA ARG A 674 1.42 -3.14 62.52
C ARG A 674 0.77 -4.38 63.10
N ARG A 675 1.39 -4.96 64.13
CA ARG A 675 0.87 -6.09 64.91
C ARG A 675 1.14 -5.85 66.40
N GLY A 676 0.09 -5.68 67.19
CA GLY A 676 0.16 -5.09 68.53
C GLY A 676 0.82 -3.70 68.48
N ASN A 677 1.85 -3.52 69.31
CA ASN A 677 2.66 -2.29 69.35
C ASN A 677 3.87 -2.32 68.40
N ALA A 678 4.11 -3.41 67.67
CA ALA A 678 5.23 -3.53 66.74
C ALA A 678 4.83 -3.07 65.33
N GLU A 679 5.63 -2.19 64.74
CA GLU A 679 5.50 -1.75 63.35
C GLU A 679 6.69 -2.26 62.52
N THR A 680 6.44 -2.53 61.24
CA THR A 680 7.46 -2.99 60.29
C THR A 680 7.22 -2.33 58.94
N VAL A 681 8.17 -1.51 58.49
CA VAL A 681 8.19 -0.99 57.12
C VAL A 681 8.50 -2.14 56.18
N LEU A 682 7.68 -2.28 55.13
CA LEU A 682 7.76 -3.34 54.13
C LEU A 682 8.24 -2.81 52.78
N HIS A 683 7.97 -1.54 52.48
CA HIS A 683 8.37 -0.87 51.25
C HIS A 683 8.59 0.63 51.49
N SER A 684 9.53 1.22 50.76
CA SER A 684 9.75 2.67 50.72
C SER A 684 10.07 3.12 49.30
N ALA A 685 9.63 4.30 48.90
CA ALA A 685 10.01 4.95 47.65
C ALA A 685 10.09 6.47 47.80
N GLY A 686 11.03 7.11 47.10
CA GLY A 686 11.36 8.53 47.20
C GLY A 686 11.58 9.23 45.86
N ASN A 687 11.92 10.52 45.95
CA ASN A 687 11.97 11.45 44.81
C ASN A 687 10.66 11.47 43.98
N LEU A 688 9.53 11.22 44.65
CA LEU A 688 8.19 11.15 44.07
C LEU A 688 7.67 12.59 43.85
N VAL A 689 7.00 12.83 42.73
CA VAL A 689 6.51 14.18 42.36
C VAL A 689 5.07 14.15 41.83
N CYS A 690 4.34 15.25 41.99
CA CYS A 690 2.92 15.33 41.59
C CYS A 690 2.61 16.59 40.74
N GLY A 691 2.05 16.39 39.55
CA GLY A 691 1.75 17.48 38.60
C GLY A 691 1.04 17.01 37.33
N ASP A 692 1.31 17.62 36.18
CA ASP A 692 0.59 17.35 34.92
C ASP A 692 1.35 16.48 33.91
N ALA A 693 0.64 15.58 33.22
CA ALA A 693 1.22 14.68 32.23
C ALA A 693 0.67 14.92 30.81
N PHE A 694 1.55 14.88 29.82
CA PHE A 694 1.26 15.06 28.39
C PHE A 694 1.97 14.02 27.54
N LEU A 695 1.44 13.75 26.34
CA LEU A 695 2.11 12.90 25.35
C LEU A 695 2.60 13.74 24.16
N ILE A 696 3.82 13.48 23.70
CA ILE A 696 4.34 13.98 22.42
C ILE A 696 4.24 12.85 21.40
N ILE A 697 3.59 13.10 20.26
CA ILE A 697 3.31 12.10 19.22
C ILE A 697 3.52 12.73 17.83
N GLY A 698 3.86 11.92 16.83
CA GLY A 698 4.03 12.36 15.45
C GLY A 698 5.31 11.83 14.80
N GLN A 699 5.97 12.63 13.95
CA GLN A 699 7.21 12.22 13.27
C GLN A 699 8.47 12.94 13.77
N SER A 700 9.50 13.09 12.94
CA SER A 700 10.84 13.49 13.38
C SER A 700 10.91 14.87 14.04
N ASN A 701 10.08 15.83 13.64
CA ASN A 701 9.99 17.13 14.33
C ASN A 701 9.20 17.06 15.67
N ALA A 702 8.45 15.98 15.95
CA ALA A 702 7.97 15.65 17.29
C ALA A 702 9.01 14.85 18.11
N VAL A 703 9.86 14.04 17.47
CA VAL A 703 11.02 13.38 18.14
C VAL A 703 12.05 14.43 18.58
N ALA A 704 12.34 15.40 17.72
CA ALA A 704 13.17 16.58 17.99
C ALA A 704 14.53 16.26 18.64
N THR A 705 15.24 15.26 18.12
CA THR A 705 16.60 14.86 18.52
C THR A 705 17.70 15.31 17.54
N ASP A 706 17.33 15.74 16.33
CA ASP A 706 18.27 16.26 15.32
C ASP A 706 18.37 17.79 15.41
N PHE A 707 19.10 18.28 16.43
CA PHE A 707 19.27 19.70 16.74
C PHE A 707 20.74 20.17 16.77
N GLY A 708 21.67 19.32 16.34
CA GLY A 708 23.13 19.55 16.44
C GLY A 708 23.84 18.52 17.33
N LYS A 709 25.17 18.64 17.47
CA LYS A 709 26.00 17.66 18.21
C LYS A 709 25.93 17.84 19.73
N GLU A 710 25.96 19.07 20.19
CA GLU A 710 25.92 19.41 21.61
C GLU A 710 24.47 19.43 22.10
N ASP A 711 24.24 19.01 23.34
CA ASP A 711 22.95 19.17 24.04
C ASP A 711 23.13 20.23 25.13
N PRO A 712 22.59 21.45 24.94
CA PRO A 712 22.72 22.53 25.92
C PRO A 712 21.74 22.37 27.09
N LEU A 713 20.75 21.46 26.99
CA LEU A 713 19.69 21.33 27.97
C LEU A 713 20.11 20.37 29.10
N GLN A 714 19.84 20.76 30.35
CA GLN A 714 20.15 19.95 31.53
C GLN A 714 18.90 19.22 32.04
N PRO A 715 19.04 18.00 32.60
CA PRO A 715 17.93 17.29 33.23
C PRO A 715 17.36 18.11 34.42
N SER A 716 16.05 18.06 34.61
CA SER A 716 15.36 18.74 35.71
C SER A 716 14.65 17.75 36.62
N ASP A 717 14.82 17.91 37.94
CA ASP A 717 14.09 17.13 38.96
C ASP A 717 12.57 17.27 38.87
N TRP A 718 12.08 18.30 38.18
CA TRP A 718 10.67 18.59 38.01
C TRP A 718 10.12 18.17 36.63
N ILE A 719 10.95 17.64 35.72
CA ILE A 719 10.53 17.15 34.41
C ILE A 719 10.78 15.64 34.34
N ARG A 720 9.71 14.84 34.33
CA ARG A 720 9.79 13.37 34.36
C ARG A 720 9.34 12.72 33.04
N THR A 721 9.76 11.48 32.87
CA THR A 721 9.29 10.61 31.77
C THR A 721 9.43 9.14 32.17
N TYR A 722 8.97 8.23 31.30
CA TYR A 722 8.99 6.78 31.54
C TYR A 722 9.55 5.98 30.35
N GLY A 723 10.54 5.12 30.63
CA GLY A 723 11.07 4.15 29.69
C GLY A 723 12.00 4.73 28.62
N ALA A 724 11.80 4.31 27.37
CA ALA A 724 12.61 4.76 26.22
C ALA A 724 11.77 5.01 24.96
N THR A 725 12.28 5.80 24.02
CA THR A 725 11.75 6.00 22.65
C THR A 725 12.18 4.92 21.65
N ALA A 726 12.87 3.87 22.12
CA ALA A 726 13.41 2.79 21.28
C ALA A 726 12.32 2.10 20.42
N GLY A 727 12.66 1.83 19.15
CA GLY A 727 11.74 1.20 18.20
C GLY A 727 11.65 -0.32 18.27
N ASP A 728 12.58 -0.99 18.97
CA ASP A 728 12.60 -2.45 19.07
C ASP A 728 11.73 -3.00 20.23
N PRO A 729 11.16 -4.21 20.13
CA PRO A 729 10.27 -4.77 21.15
C PRO A 729 10.86 -5.00 22.56
N ASN A 730 12.18 -4.91 22.73
CA ASN A 730 12.86 -5.06 24.03
C ASN A 730 13.18 -3.68 24.62
N GLY A 731 13.78 -2.79 23.85
CA GLY A 731 14.06 -1.40 24.24
C GLY A 731 12.79 -0.62 24.56
N ALA A 732 11.72 -0.81 23.77
CA ALA A 732 10.40 -0.21 24.02
C ALA A 732 9.78 -0.66 25.35
N ARG A 733 10.19 -1.81 25.88
CA ARG A 733 9.72 -2.38 27.15
C ARG A 733 10.58 -2.00 28.37
N LEU A 734 11.44 -0.98 28.26
CA LEU A 734 12.17 -0.45 29.40
C LEU A 734 11.21 0.13 30.45
N ARG A 735 11.17 -0.46 31.64
CA ARG A 735 10.53 0.11 32.83
C ARG A 735 11.55 0.98 33.58
N LEU A 736 11.40 2.30 33.51
CA LEU A 736 12.32 3.26 34.14
C LEU A 736 11.63 4.60 34.38
N TRP A 737 11.53 5.03 35.64
CA TRP A 737 11.24 6.42 35.99
C TRP A 737 12.54 7.23 36.11
N ALA A 738 12.57 8.42 35.50
CA ALA A 738 13.75 9.28 35.52
C ALA A 738 13.39 10.77 35.32
N ASN A 739 14.36 11.64 35.59
CA ASN A 739 14.39 12.98 34.99
C ASN A 739 14.52 12.83 33.45
N ALA A 740 13.80 13.65 32.70
CA ALA A 740 13.82 13.60 31.24
C ALA A 740 15.08 14.27 30.65
N VAL A 741 15.43 13.88 29.41
CA VAL A 741 16.52 14.46 28.61
C VAL A 741 16.08 14.73 27.17
N ALA A 742 16.75 15.64 26.46
CA ALA A 742 16.38 15.97 25.08
C ALA A 742 16.81 14.89 24.09
N ARG A 743 17.95 14.22 24.31
CA ARG A 743 18.45 13.11 23.48
C ARG A 743 19.26 12.09 24.28
N SER A 744 19.13 10.79 23.96
CA SER A 744 19.75 9.71 24.74
C SER A 744 20.13 8.47 23.91
N PRO A 745 21.25 7.78 24.16
CA PRO A 745 21.58 6.52 23.49
C PRO A 745 20.52 5.44 23.71
N GLY A 746 19.89 4.99 22.63
CA GLY A 746 18.76 4.05 22.68
C GLY A 746 17.48 4.67 23.25
N GLY A 747 17.34 6.00 23.22
CA GLY A 747 16.09 6.69 23.53
C GLY A 747 15.72 6.74 25.02
N LYS A 748 16.63 6.37 25.92
CA LYS A 748 16.33 6.23 27.37
C LYS A 748 16.01 7.57 27.99
N SER A 749 14.82 7.70 28.57
CA SER A 749 14.31 8.93 29.18
C SER A 749 14.24 10.14 28.22
N GLU A 750 14.15 9.88 26.92
CA GLU A 750 14.19 10.90 25.87
C GLU A 750 12.81 11.52 25.61
N ILE A 751 12.76 12.86 25.53
CA ILE A 751 11.53 13.60 25.18
C ILE A 751 11.68 14.62 24.04
N GLY A 752 12.88 14.80 23.49
CA GLY A 752 13.15 15.78 22.43
C GLY A 752 13.41 17.20 22.95
N TYR A 753 14.06 18.03 22.14
CA TYR A 753 14.53 19.37 22.52
C TYR A 753 13.37 20.30 22.94
N TRP A 754 12.34 20.43 22.09
CA TRP A 754 11.18 21.27 22.43
C TRP A 754 10.34 20.68 23.57
N GLY A 755 10.38 19.36 23.77
CA GLY A 755 9.78 18.71 24.95
C GLY A 755 10.43 19.18 26.25
N MET A 756 11.77 19.15 26.32
CA MET A 756 12.53 19.67 27.47
C MET A 756 12.28 21.16 27.71
N GLU A 757 12.35 21.99 26.67
CA GLU A 757 12.13 23.44 26.79
C GLU A 757 10.68 23.79 27.15
N LEU A 758 9.68 23.04 26.66
CA LEU A 758 8.29 23.19 27.05
C LEU A 758 8.08 22.79 28.52
N GLY A 759 8.63 21.65 28.93
CA GLY A 759 8.61 21.20 30.32
C GLY A 759 9.21 22.24 31.27
N ARG A 760 10.36 22.82 30.90
CA ARG A 760 11.02 23.89 31.68
C ARG A 760 10.10 25.10 31.86
N ARG A 761 9.53 25.62 30.77
CA ARG A 761 8.64 26.80 30.80
C ARG A 761 7.37 26.58 31.61
N LEU A 762 6.77 25.38 31.51
CA LEU A 762 5.58 25.02 32.28
C LEU A 762 5.90 24.87 33.78
N VAL A 763 7.02 24.23 34.15
CA VAL A 763 7.51 24.20 35.54
C VAL A 763 7.71 25.62 36.08
N GLU A 764 8.33 26.51 35.30
CA GLU A 764 8.59 27.90 35.69
C GLU A 764 7.31 28.73 35.88
N ARG A 765 6.34 28.67 34.95
CA ARG A 765 5.09 29.43 35.04
C ARG A 765 4.11 28.85 36.06
N GLU A 766 3.86 27.54 35.99
CA GLU A 766 2.76 26.90 36.72
C GLU A 766 3.18 26.32 38.07
N GLN A 767 4.49 26.31 38.38
CA GLN A 767 5.05 25.88 39.68
C GLN A 767 4.65 24.45 40.07
N VAL A 768 4.45 23.59 39.07
CA VAL A 768 4.16 22.15 39.21
C VAL A 768 5.14 21.31 38.39
N PRO A 769 5.47 20.10 38.86
CA PRO A 769 6.17 19.08 38.07
C PRO A 769 5.42 18.74 36.77
N ILE A 770 6.16 18.42 35.72
CA ILE A 770 5.61 18.06 34.40
C ILE A 770 6.12 16.67 34.00
N CYS A 771 5.25 15.84 33.44
CA CYS A 771 5.63 14.58 32.80
C CYS A 771 5.36 14.64 31.31
N LEU A 772 6.34 14.26 30.51
CA LEU A 772 6.24 14.19 29.05
C LEU A 772 6.68 12.80 28.61
N ILE A 773 5.82 12.05 27.92
CA ILE A 773 6.20 10.78 27.29
C ILE A 773 6.15 10.98 25.78
N ASN A 774 7.32 10.85 25.13
CA ASN A 774 7.42 10.96 23.68
C ASN A 774 7.25 9.58 23.03
N GLY A 775 6.35 9.49 22.06
CA GLY A 775 6.07 8.32 21.22
C GLY A 775 6.09 8.63 19.73
N ALA A 776 6.67 9.76 19.33
CA ALA A 776 6.90 10.08 17.93
C ALA A 776 7.95 9.15 17.30
N VAL A 777 7.88 8.96 15.98
CA VAL A 777 8.80 8.11 15.21
C VAL A 777 9.12 8.78 13.88
N GLY A 778 10.40 9.04 13.61
CA GLY A 778 10.86 9.76 12.42
C GLY A 778 10.45 9.10 11.09
N GLY A 779 10.09 9.91 10.10
CA GLY A 779 9.77 9.45 8.74
C GLY A 779 8.48 8.65 8.59
N THR A 780 7.45 8.92 9.41
CA THR A 780 6.20 8.14 9.45
C THR A 780 4.98 8.94 8.99
N ARG A 781 4.08 8.28 8.25
CA ARG A 781 2.76 8.78 7.83
C ARG A 781 1.68 8.50 8.88
N ILE A 782 0.56 9.23 8.84
CA ILE A 782 -0.54 9.11 9.82
C ILE A 782 -1.25 7.74 9.84
N ASP A 783 -1.23 6.98 8.75
CA ASP A 783 -1.75 5.60 8.73
C ASP A 783 -0.92 4.64 9.61
N GLN A 784 0.37 4.93 9.82
CA GLN A 784 1.27 4.12 10.64
C GLN A 784 1.11 4.40 12.15
N HIS A 785 0.41 5.48 12.51
CA HIS A 785 0.10 5.85 13.91
C HIS A 785 -1.22 5.25 14.41
N GLN A 786 -2.00 4.58 13.56
CA GLN A 786 -3.30 4.03 13.94
C GLN A 786 -3.20 2.93 15.00
N ARG A 787 -4.25 2.79 15.80
CA ARG A 787 -4.37 1.79 16.86
C ARG A 787 -4.67 0.40 16.27
N ASN A 788 -3.78 -0.56 16.49
CA ASN A 788 -4.14 -1.98 16.36
C ASN A 788 -5.29 -2.26 17.34
N SER A 789 -6.43 -2.75 16.84
CA SER A 789 -7.60 -2.99 17.68
C SER A 789 -7.62 -4.39 18.31
N ASP A 790 -6.85 -5.32 17.76
CA ASP A 790 -6.77 -6.72 18.22
C ASP A 790 -5.70 -6.88 19.33
N ASP A 791 -4.57 -6.18 19.21
CA ASP A 791 -3.65 -5.90 20.32
C ASP A 791 -3.29 -4.40 20.38
N PRO A 792 -4.02 -3.60 21.17
CA PRO A 792 -3.72 -2.17 21.37
C PRO A 792 -2.34 -1.88 21.98
N THR A 793 -1.70 -2.89 22.57
CA THR A 793 -0.40 -2.80 23.24
C THR A 793 0.74 -3.42 22.43
N ASP A 794 0.50 -3.81 21.18
CA ASP A 794 1.53 -4.38 20.31
C ASP A 794 2.68 -3.41 20.09
N VAL A 795 3.83 -3.73 20.70
CA VAL A 795 5.07 -2.94 20.61
C VAL A 795 5.77 -3.05 19.24
N GLY A 796 5.24 -3.85 18.30
CA GLY A 796 5.56 -3.75 16.89
C GLY A 796 5.00 -2.45 16.27
N THR A 797 3.82 -2.00 16.70
CA THR A 797 3.20 -0.75 16.24
C THR A 797 3.74 0.49 16.95
N ILE A 798 3.59 1.67 16.31
CA ILE A 798 3.93 2.96 16.94
C ILE A 798 2.99 3.22 18.13
N TYR A 799 1.69 3.01 17.92
CA TYR A 799 0.65 3.25 18.92
C TYR A 799 0.86 2.38 20.18
N GLY A 800 1.04 1.07 20.00
CA GLY A 800 1.20 0.12 21.11
C GLY A 800 2.48 0.34 21.91
N ARG A 801 3.60 0.74 21.29
CA ARG A 801 4.81 1.19 22.04
C ARG A 801 4.54 2.38 22.95
N LEU A 802 3.66 3.31 22.56
CA LEU A 802 3.29 4.43 23.42
C LEU A 802 2.29 3.98 24.49
N LEU A 803 1.20 3.31 24.11
CA LEU A 803 0.18 2.87 25.07
C LEU A 803 0.75 1.95 26.15
N TRP A 804 1.59 0.98 25.78
CA TRP A 804 2.25 0.10 26.74
C TRP A 804 3.05 0.90 27.78
N ARG A 805 3.89 1.86 27.36
CA ARG A 805 4.69 2.70 28.27
C ARG A 805 3.80 3.55 29.19
N VAL A 806 2.72 4.14 28.66
CA VAL A 806 1.78 4.97 29.44
C VAL A 806 0.96 4.11 30.43
N GLN A 807 0.64 2.86 30.08
CA GLN A 807 0.05 1.88 30.99
C GLN A 807 1.02 1.46 32.11
N GLN A 808 2.27 1.11 31.80
CA GLN A 808 3.25 0.73 32.82
C GLN A 808 3.58 1.90 33.76
N ALA A 809 3.61 3.13 33.24
CA ALA A 809 3.73 4.35 34.02
C ALA A 809 2.48 4.66 34.89
N LYS A 810 1.42 3.84 34.82
CA LYS A 810 0.14 4.03 35.54
C LYS A 810 -0.56 5.36 35.16
N LEU A 811 -0.22 5.94 34.00
CA LEU A 811 -0.56 7.31 33.56
C LEU A 811 -1.76 7.44 32.59
N THR A 812 -2.37 6.34 32.11
CA THR A 812 -3.43 6.42 31.05
C THR A 812 -4.55 7.40 31.37
N HIS A 813 -5.02 7.42 32.61
CA HIS A 813 -6.08 8.32 33.07
C HIS A 813 -5.55 9.66 33.62
N GLY A 814 -4.27 9.96 33.44
CA GLY A 814 -3.61 11.19 33.89
C GLY A 814 -3.13 12.12 32.77
N ILE A 815 -3.29 11.72 31.51
CA ILE A 815 -2.89 12.52 30.34
C ILE A 815 -3.88 13.67 30.15
N SER A 816 -3.42 14.90 30.33
CA SER A 816 -4.24 16.12 30.19
C SER A 816 -4.28 16.63 28.75
N ALA A 817 -3.24 16.40 27.94
CA ALA A 817 -3.19 16.83 26.54
C ALA A 817 -2.29 15.96 25.65
N ILE A 818 -2.59 15.97 24.35
CA ILE A 818 -1.77 15.38 23.29
C ILE A 818 -1.13 16.49 22.46
N LEU A 819 0.18 16.40 22.23
CA LEU A 819 0.97 17.33 21.43
C LEU A 819 1.41 16.60 20.15
N TRP A 820 0.84 16.97 18.99
CA TRP A 820 1.01 16.28 17.71
C TRP A 820 1.76 17.14 16.71
N HIS A 821 2.95 16.71 16.25
CA HIS A 821 3.62 17.28 15.08
C HIS A 821 3.92 16.20 14.05
N GLN A 822 3.14 16.17 12.98
CA GLN A 822 3.28 15.21 11.90
C GLN A 822 2.61 15.72 10.63
N GLY A 823 3.02 15.21 9.49
CA GLY A 823 2.40 15.43 8.19
C GLY A 823 3.42 15.55 7.07
N GLU A 824 4.70 15.74 7.39
CA GLU A 824 5.76 15.91 6.39
C GLU A 824 5.83 14.69 5.44
N ASN A 825 5.55 13.48 5.91
CA ASN A 825 5.47 12.27 5.07
C ASN A 825 4.11 12.07 4.35
N ASP A 826 3.04 12.76 4.76
CA ASP A 826 1.71 12.71 4.12
C ASP A 826 1.51 13.81 3.05
N GLN A 827 2.56 14.58 2.75
CA GLN A 827 2.57 15.50 1.60
C GLN A 827 2.70 14.76 0.26
N GLY A 828 3.08 13.48 0.23
CA GLY A 828 3.18 12.67 -0.98
C GLY A 828 1.83 12.10 -1.44
N ALA A 829 1.90 11.13 -2.35
CA ALA A 829 0.83 10.14 -2.58
C ALA A 829 1.20 8.75 -2.01
N ASP A 830 2.32 8.69 -1.27
CA ASP A 830 3.16 7.51 -1.09
C ASP A 830 2.72 6.66 0.11
N GLY A 831 1.49 6.14 0.05
CA GLY A 831 0.96 5.13 0.97
C GLY A 831 0.29 3.97 0.23
N PRO A 832 -0.31 2.98 0.92
CA PRO A 832 -0.64 1.65 0.38
C PRO A 832 -1.55 1.53 -0.85
N THR A 833 -2.14 2.60 -1.39
CA THR A 833 -2.94 2.56 -2.63
C THR A 833 -2.65 3.69 -3.63
N GLY A 834 -1.68 4.57 -3.35
CA GLY A 834 -1.38 5.72 -4.21
C GLY A 834 -2.35 6.90 -4.08
N GLY A 835 -3.33 6.82 -3.17
CA GLY A 835 -4.23 7.90 -2.78
C GLY A 835 -4.13 8.23 -1.29
N TYR A 836 -2.92 8.15 -0.73
CA TYR A 836 -2.62 8.39 0.68
C TYR A 836 -1.85 9.70 0.84
N GLY A 837 -2.37 10.58 1.69
CA GLY A 837 -1.87 11.92 1.89
C GLY A 837 -2.98 12.83 2.41
N TYR A 838 -3.05 14.07 1.92
CA TYR A 838 -4.08 15.03 2.32
C TYR A 838 -5.52 14.54 2.07
N GLU A 839 -5.75 13.65 1.10
CA GLU A 839 -7.06 13.06 0.80
C GLU A 839 -7.65 12.29 1.99
N THR A 840 -6.81 11.57 2.73
CA THR A 840 -7.22 10.66 3.82
C THR A 840 -6.85 11.17 5.21
N TYR A 841 -5.92 12.13 5.30
CA TYR A 841 -5.36 12.65 6.56
C TYR A 841 -6.41 13.04 7.60
N ARG A 842 -7.50 13.70 7.19
CA ARG A 842 -8.57 14.13 8.11
C ARG A 842 -9.21 12.94 8.82
N GLN A 843 -9.52 11.88 8.09
CA GLN A 843 -10.21 10.71 8.65
C GLN A 843 -9.27 9.95 9.58
N PHE A 844 -8.02 9.72 9.16
CA PHE A 844 -6.99 9.09 10.01
C PHE A 844 -6.70 9.91 11.28
N PHE A 845 -6.77 11.24 11.24
CA PHE A 845 -6.66 12.06 12.45
C PHE A 845 -7.88 11.92 13.37
N VAL A 846 -9.10 11.87 12.82
CA VAL A 846 -10.34 11.66 13.60
C VAL A 846 -10.35 10.29 14.28
N ASP A 847 -9.98 9.22 13.57
CA ASP A 847 -9.98 7.85 14.10
C ASP A 847 -8.82 7.64 15.12
N LEU A 848 -7.68 8.31 14.91
CA LEU A 848 -6.58 8.35 15.88
C LEU A 848 -6.94 9.15 17.14
N ALA A 849 -7.61 10.31 17.00
CA ALA A 849 -8.09 11.09 18.14
C ALA A 849 -9.22 10.37 18.89
N ALA A 850 -10.06 9.59 18.19
CA ALA A 850 -11.04 8.69 18.81
C ALA A 850 -10.35 7.59 19.63
N SER A 851 -9.29 6.98 19.08
CA SER A 851 -8.45 5.99 19.76
C SER A 851 -7.80 6.56 21.03
N TRP A 852 -7.15 7.73 20.93
CA TRP A 852 -6.58 8.43 22.09
C TRP A 852 -7.62 8.73 23.17
N LYS A 853 -8.86 9.10 22.80
CA LYS A 853 -9.91 9.41 23.79
C LYS A 853 -10.53 8.15 24.42
N GLU A 854 -10.35 6.97 23.81
CA GLU A 854 -10.74 5.68 24.39
C GLU A 854 -9.68 5.19 25.40
N ASP A 855 -8.38 5.20 25.05
CA ASP A 855 -7.31 4.75 25.95
C ASP A 855 -6.88 5.79 27.00
N TYR A 856 -7.08 7.08 26.73
CA TYR A 856 -6.73 8.21 27.60
C TYR A 856 -7.96 9.11 27.87
N PRO A 857 -8.94 8.66 28.68
CA PRO A 857 -10.26 9.28 28.77
C PRO A 857 -10.25 10.74 29.26
N ASN A 858 -9.23 11.16 30.01
CA ASN A 858 -9.16 12.49 30.63
C ASN A 858 -8.42 13.58 29.82
N ILE A 859 -8.08 13.31 28.55
CA ILE A 859 -7.57 14.35 27.63
C ILE A 859 -8.54 15.54 27.61
N GLN A 860 -8.01 16.72 27.91
CA GLN A 860 -8.72 18.00 27.88
C GLN A 860 -8.37 18.84 26.65
N GLN A 861 -7.25 18.58 25.95
CA GLN A 861 -6.85 19.30 24.73
C GLN A 861 -6.05 18.45 23.73
N TYR A 862 -6.23 18.75 22.45
CA TYR A 862 -5.33 18.39 21.35
C TYR A 862 -4.60 19.64 20.86
N CYS A 863 -3.27 19.57 20.78
CA CYS A 863 -2.41 20.64 20.25
C CYS A 863 -1.69 20.12 19.01
N VAL A 864 -2.13 20.57 17.84
CA VAL A 864 -1.61 20.16 16.53
C VAL A 864 -0.66 21.22 16.00
N PHE A 865 0.54 20.81 15.57
CA PHE A 865 1.40 21.65 14.76
C PHE A 865 1.09 21.46 13.27
N GLN A 866 0.76 22.54 12.58
CA GLN A 866 0.68 22.59 11.12
C GLN A 866 2.09 22.72 10.53
N ILE A 867 2.41 21.87 9.56
CA ILE A 867 3.71 21.84 8.87
C ILE A 867 3.92 23.09 7.99
N TRP A 868 5.19 23.39 7.70
CA TRP A 868 5.58 24.43 6.74
C TRP A 868 5.55 23.89 5.30
N PRO A 869 5.55 24.77 4.28
CA PRO A 869 5.41 24.37 2.88
C PRO A 869 6.56 23.45 2.45
N LYS A 870 6.25 22.35 1.76
CA LYS A 870 7.19 21.36 1.19
C LYS A 870 8.29 20.90 2.15
N SER A 871 7.93 20.77 3.42
CA SER A 871 8.78 20.20 4.47
C SER A 871 9.36 18.83 4.05
N CYS A 872 10.62 18.56 4.37
CA CYS A 872 11.35 17.36 3.95
C CYS A 872 11.38 17.09 2.43
N ALA A 873 11.01 18.07 1.58
CA ALA A 873 10.88 17.96 0.12
C ALA A 873 9.85 16.94 -0.40
N MET A 874 8.92 16.47 0.43
CA MET A 874 7.95 15.41 0.09
C MET A 874 6.72 15.88 -0.73
N GLY A 875 6.49 17.19 -0.83
CA GLY A 875 5.32 17.75 -1.53
C GLY A 875 5.40 17.69 -3.05
N ILE A 876 4.34 17.21 -3.70
CA ILE A 876 4.23 17.04 -5.15
C ILE A 876 3.00 17.77 -5.73
N ARG A 877 3.22 18.67 -6.70
CA ARG A 877 2.14 19.40 -7.40
C ARG A 877 1.16 20.14 -6.45
N GLY A 878 1.66 20.65 -5.32
CA GLY A 878 0.89 21.43 -4.34
C GLY A 878 0.07 20.60 -3.33
N SER A 879 0.29 19.28 -3.25
CA SER A 879 -0.30 18.40 -2.24
C SER A 879 0.03 18.80 -0.79
N ASP A 880 1.20 19.42 -0.56
CA ASP A 880 1.61 19.99 0.71
C ASP A 880 0.73 21.16 1.16
N ASN A 881 0.33 22.03 0.23
CA ASN A 881 -0.64 23.10 0.52
C ASN A 881 -2.01 22.53 0.88
N ARG A 882 -2.44 21.45 0.18
CA ARG A 882 -3.70 20.76 0.48
C ARG A 882 -3.67 20.09 1.86
N LEU A 883 -2.56 19.45 2.24
CA LEU A 883 -2.38 18.89 3.58
C LEU A 883 -2.41 19.98 4.65
N ARG A 884 -1.71 21.09 4.42
CA ARG A 884 -1.69 22.24 5.33
C ARG A 884 -3.08 22.85 5.51
N GLU A 885 -3.92 22.88 4.48
CA GLU A 885 -5.34 23.29 4.58
C GLU A 885 -6.18 22.30 5.40
N VAL A 886 -5.99 20.99 5.22
CA VAL A 886 -6.63 19.96 6.05
C VAL A 886 -6.23 20.13 7.53
N GLN A 887 -4.94 20.24 7.82
CA GLN A 887 -4.43 20.46 9.18
C GLN A 887 -4.98 21.75 9.81
N ARG A 888 -5.00 22.86 9.07
CA ARG A 888 -5.53 24.16 9.52
C ARG A 888 -7.01 24.09 9.86
N THR A 889 -7.78 23.30 9.13
CA THR A 889 -9.24 23.23 9.27
C THR A 889 -9.72 22.18 10.28
N LEU A 890 -8.84 21.31 10.80
CA LEU A 890 -9.18 20.32 11.85
C LEU A 890 -10.04 20.88 13.02
N PRO A 891 -9.84 22.10 13.56
CA PRO A 891 -10.69 22.65 14.62
C PRO A 891 -12.19 22.73 14.28
N ARG A 892 -12.59 22.70 12.99
CA ARG A 892 -14.00 22.68 12.60
C ARG A 892 -14.75 21.43 13.07
N TRP A 893 -14.05 20.33 13.33
CA TRP A 893 -14.64 19.06 13.77
C TRP A 893 -14.50 18.79 15.28
N PHE A 894 -13.79 19.63 16.04
CA PHE A 894 -13.40 19.38 17.44
C PHE A 894 -13.56 20.63 18.32
N SER A 895 -14.19 20.50 19.50
CA SER A 895 -14.32 21.61 20.47
C SER A 895 -13.06 21.90 21.29
N ARG A 896 -12.07 20.99 21.26
CA ARG A 896 -10.86 21.03 22.13
C ARG A 896 -9.59 20.71 21.33
N LEU A 897 -9.46 21.31 20.14
CA LEU A 897 -8.29 21.19 19.28
C LEU A 897 -7.79 22.58 18.87
N ASN A 898 -6.55 22.88 19.24
CA ASN A 898 -5.84 24.08 18.83
C ASN A 898 -4.78 23.72 17.77
N VAL A 899 -4.68 24.53 16.71
CA VAL A 899 -3.62 24.41 15.70
C VAL A 899 -2.61 25.53 15.88
N MET A 900 -1.33 25.19 16.00
CA MET A 900 -0.20 26.11 15.95
C MET A 900 0.53 25.94 14.62
N SER A 901 0.89 27.03 13.94
CA SER A 901 1.65 26.92 12.69
C SER A 901 3.15 27.03 12.95
N THR A 902 3.94 26.19 12.25
CA THR A 902 5.41 26.27 12.26
C THR A 902 5.95 27.30 11.25
N LEU A 903 5.07 27.94 10.48
CA LEU A 903 5.40 29.06 9.59
C LEU A 903 6.16 30.17 10.33
N GLY A 904 7.25 30.66 9.73
CA GLY A 904 8.09 31.72 10.27
C GLY A 904 9.19 31.25 11.23
N VAL A 905 9.08 30.05 11.80
CA VAL A 905 10.21 29.36 12.44
C VAL A 905 11.21 28.98 11.34
N LYS A 906 12.49 29.31 11.51
CA LYS A 906 13.52 29.08 10.50
C LYS A 906 14.24 27.74 10.71
N PRO A 907 14.11 26.75 9.80
CA PRO A 907 15.01 25.61 9.77
C PRO A 907 16.33 25.98 9.04
N PRO A 908 17.49 25.39 9.41
CA PRO A 908 18.76 25.56 8.70
C PRO A 908 18.84 24.72 7.41
N GLY A 909 17.83 23.87 7.16
CA GLY A 909 17.76 22.95 6.04
C GLY A 909 16.30 22.54 5.74
N GLY A 910 16.11 21.52 4.90
CA GLY A 910 14.78 21.21 4.35
C GLY A 910 13.80 20.46 5.26
N CYS A 911 14.25 19.80 6.34
CA CYS A 911 13.45 18.77 7.04
C CYS A 911 13.38 18.86 8.56
N HIS A 912 14.41 19.38 9.25
CA HIS A 912 14.45 19.49 10.71
C HIS A 912 14.86 20.90 11.16
N PHE A 913 14.42 21.29 12.37
CA PHE A 913 14.75 22.57 12.99
C PHE A 913 16.09 22.53 13.76
N PRO A 914 16.72 23.68 14.02
CA PRO A 914 17.86 23.77 14.92
C PRO A 914 17.37 23.89 16.37
N ALA A 915 18.30 23.93 17.32
CA ALA A 915 18.02 24.21 18.72
C ALA A 915 17.13 25.45 18.93
N GLU A 916 17.38 26.57 18.22
CA GLU A 916 16.54 27.77 18.35
C GLU A 916 15.14 27.62 17.73
N GLY A 917 14.96 26.79 16.69
CA GLY A 917 13.63 26.56 16.10
C GLY A 917 12.76 25.64 16.97
N TYR A 918 13.36 24.62 17.58
CA TYR A 918 12.68 23.82 18.60
C TYR A 918 12.40 24.63 19.89
N ALA A 919 13.25 25.61 20.24
CA ALA A 919 12.93 26.54 21.32
C ALA A 919 11.70 27.41 20.99
N GLU A 920 11.54 27.84 19.74
CA GLU A 920 10.35 28.57 19.29
C GLU A 920 9.08 27.72 19.32
N PHE A 921 9.13 26.42 19.01
CA PHE A 921 7.99 25.51 19.17
C PHE A 921 7.45 25.54 20.61
N ALA A 922 8.35 25.40 21.58
CA ALA A 922 7.99 25.46 22.99
C ALA A 922 7.49 26.85 23.41
N ARG A 923 8.10 27.93 22.92
CA ARG A 923 7.65 29.31 23.16
C ARG A 923 6.25 29.59 22.60
N LEU A 924 5.89 28.97 21.47
CA LEU A 924 4.60 29.16 20.81
C LEU A 924 3.48 28.34 21.47
N ILE A 925 3.73 27.08 21.84
CA ILE A 925 2.66 26.19 22.34
C ILE A 925 2.42 26.32 23.85
N GLU A 926 3.40 26.78 24.63
CA GLU A 926 3.26 26.94 26.08
C GLU A 926 2.12 27.90 26.48
N PRO A 927 1.96 29.10 25.88
CA PRO A 927 0.83 29.98 26.17
C PRO A 927 -0.53 29.38 25.81
N VAL A 928 -0.62 28.50 24.82
CA VAL A 928 -1.85 27.77 24.48
C VAL A 928 -2.22 26.81 25.62
N LEU A 929 -1.26 25.99 26.08
CA LEU A 929 -1.49 25.07 27.19
C LEU A 929 -1.83 25.82 28.50
N ALA A 930 -1.17 26.95 28.76
CA ALA A 930 -1.46 27.83 29.89
C ALA A 930 -2.90 28.39 29.83
N ARG A 931 -3.37 28.83 28.65
CA ARG A 931 -4.75 29.30 28.43
C ARG A 931 -5.77 28.17 28.65
N GLU A 932 -5.56 27.03 28.02
CA GLU A 932 -6.56 25.97 27.95
C GLU A 932 -6.65 25.09 29.22
N LEU A 933 -5.52 24.80 29.89
CA LEU A 933 -5.45 23.83 30.99
C LEU A 933 -5.29 24.47 32.38
N TYR A 934 -4.81 25.72 32.43
CA TYR A 934 -4.58 26.47 33.67
C TYR A 934 -5.35 27.79 33.71
N HIS A 935 -6.18 28.05 32.70
CA HIS A 935 -7.06 29.23 32.55
C HIS A 935 -6.31 30.57 32.69
N ARG A 936 -5.06 30.62 32.22
CA ARG A 936 -4.26 31.86 32.24
C ARG A 936 -4.80 32.88 31.22
N PRO A 937 -5.06 34.13 31.61
CA PRO A 937 -5.47 35.18 30.69
C PRO A 937 -4.29 35.67 29.85
N PHE A 938 -4.57 36.12 28.63
CA PHE A 938 -3.61 36.76 27.73
C PHE A 938 -4.27 37.92 26.99
N ASP A 939 -3.64 39.10 27.01
CA ASP A 939 -4.17 40.32 26.35
C ASP A 939 -3.98 40.31 24.83
N GLN A 940 -3.33 39.28 24.29
CA GLN A 940 -3.05 39.10 22.86
C GLN A 940 -3.35 37.63 22.45
N PRO A 941 -3.72 37.36 21.19
CA PRO A 941 -3.97 36.01 20.73
C PRO A 941 -2.72 35.12 20.85
N VAL A 942 -2.90 33.94 21.44
CA VAL A 942 -1.84 32.91 21.60
C VAL A 942 -1.90 31.81 20.53
N THR A 943 -2.73 31.98 19.51
CA THR A 943 -2.93 31.06 18.38
C THR A 943 -2.82 31.83 17.06
N PRO A 944 -2.40 31.19 15.95
CA PRO A 944 -2.32 31.85 14.64
C PRO A 944 -3.71 32.24 14.11
N PRO A 945 -3.85 33.31 13.32
CA PRO A 945 -5.11 33.66 12.66
C PRO A 945 -5.60 32.57 11.71
N ASN A 946 -6.88 32.23 11.81
CA ASN A 946 -7.49 31.13 11.07
C ASN A 946 -8.51 31.64 10.02
N LEU A 947 -8.22 31.42 8.74
CA LEU A 947 -9.04 31.86 7.61
C LEU A 947 -10.42 31.16 7.61
N GLN A 948 -11.48 31.90 7.84
CA GLN A 948 -12.84 31.38 7.88
C GLN A 948 -13.43 31.24 6.47
N ARG A 949 -13.28 32.28 5.64
CA ARG A 949 -13.78 32.32 4.25
C ARG A 949 -12.93 33.23 3.36
N ALA A 950 -12.99 32.96 2.05
CA ALA A 950 -12.52 33.84 0.99
C ALA A 950 -13.67 34.11 0.00
N PHE A 951 -13.78 35.32 -0.53
CA PHE A 951 -14.83 35.71 -1.48
C PHE A 951 -14.42 36.93 -2.32
N PHE A 952 -15.10 37.18 -3.44
CA PHE A 952 -14.87 38.40 -4.24
C PHE A 952 -15.45 39.63 -3.55
N GLY A 953 -14.67 40.71 -3.45
CA GLY A 953 -15.08 41.96 -2.81
C GLY A 953 -16.00 42.84 -3.66
N ASN A 954 -16.07 42.58 -4.97
CA ASN A 954 -16.84 43.36 -5.93
C ASN A 954 -17.41 42.47 -7.08
N ALA A 955 -18.35 43.00 -7.85
CA ALA A 955 -19.01 42.27 -8.93
C ALA A 955 -18.06 42.01 -10.12
N GLU A 956 -17.09 42.90 -10.31
CA GLU A 956 -16.05 42.89 -11.32
C GLU A 956 -14.95 41.84 -11.05
N ARG A 957 -14.96 41.20 -9.87
CA ARG A 957 -13.97 40.20 -9.43
C ARG A 957 -12.52 40.69 -9.53
N SER A 958 -12.29 41.96 -9.21
CA SER A 958 -10.97 42.60 -9.16
C SER A 958 -10.45 42.82 -7.72
N GLU A 959 -11.24 42.44 -6.72
CA GLU A 959 -10.83 42.33 -5.31
C GLU A 959 -11.18 40.94 -4.76
N VAL A 960 -10.29 40.34 -3.97
CA VAL A 960 -10.56 39.15 -3.15
C VAL A 960 -10.43 39.53 -1.67
N VAL A 961 -11.46 39.20 -0.87
CA VAL A 961 -11.50 39.43 0.57
C VAL A 961 -11.26 38.11 1.29
N LEU A 962 -10.33 38.13 2.24
CA LEU A 962 -10.00 37.03 3.14
C LEU A 962 -10.43 37.40 4.56
N GLU A 963 -11.27 36.59 5.21
CA GLU A 963 -11.80 36.87 6.55
C GLU A 963 -11.32 35.84 7.56
N PHE A 964 -10.72 36.32 8.66
CA PHE A 964 -10.11 35.52 9.72
C PHE A 964 -10.95 35.54 11.00
N ASP A 965 -10.65 34.62 11.92
CA ASP A 965 -11.28 34.55 13.26
C ASP A 965 -10.83 35.69 14.20
N MET A 966 -9.66 36.28 13.97
CA MET A 966 -9.05 37.35 14.79
C MET A 966 -8.48 38.49 13.92
N PRO A 967 -8.09 39.64 14.53
CA PRO A 967 -7.48 40.73 13.78
C PRO A 967 -6.17 40.33 13.08
N VAL A 968 -5.93 40.90 11.91
CA VAL A 968 -4.77 40.61 11.04
C VAL A 968 -4.13 41.90 10.54
N VAL A 969 -2.87 41.82 10.11
CA VAL A 969 -2.07 42.97 9.68
C VAL A 969 -1.51 42.72 8.28
N TRP A 970 -1.63 43.70 7.38
CA TRP A 970 -1.04 43.65 6.05
C TRP A 970 0.40 44.19 6.03
N SER A 971 1.21 43.67 5.11
CA SER A 971 2.50 44.25 4.73
C SER A 971 2.72 43.99 3.25
N ASP A 972 3.11 45.01 2.48
CA ASP A 972 3.26 44.89 1.01
C ASP A 972 4.30 43.84 0.59
N ARG A 973 5.20 43.45 1.50
CA ARG A 973 6.13 42.32 1.32
C ARG A 973 5.43 40.96 1.17
N LEU A 974 4.14 40.87 1.50
CA LEU A 974 3.31 39.67 1.39
C LEU A 974 2.57 39.58 0.03
N GLU A 975 2.65 40.59 -0.84
CA GLU A 975 2.00 40.57 -2.17
C GLU A 975 2.36 39.30 -2.97
N SER A 976 3.64 38.92 -2.95
CA SER A 976 4.16 37.72 -3.64
C SER A 976 3.83 36.40 -2.94
N GLN A 977 3.08 36.41 -1.84
CA GLN A 977 2.72 35.24 -1.04
C GLN A 977 1.25 34.81 -1.22
N PHE A 978 0.51 35.49 -2.10
CA PHE A 978 -0.87 35.16 -2.45
C PHE A 978 -0.97 34.85 -3.94
N HIS A 979 -1.58 33.72 -4.27
CA HIS A 979 -1.66 33.17 -5.62
C HIS A 979 -3.11 32.77 -5.91
N LEU A 980 -3.56 33.00 -7.14
CA LEU A 980 -4.88 32.55 -7.62
C LEU A 980 -4.68 31.55 -8.76
N ASP A 981 -5.60 30.62 -8.95
CA ASP A 981 -5.57 29.65 -10.05
C ASP A 981 -5.77 30.36 -11.39
N GLY A 982 -4.67 30.56 -12.14
CA GLY A 982 -4.65 31.31 -13.39
C GLY A 982 -3.26 31.84 -13.71
N GLY A 983 -3.20 33.08 -14.23
CA GLY A 983 -1.93 33.76 -14.52
C GLY A 983 -1.11 34.06 -13.25
N ALA A 984 0.22 34.12 -13.41
CA ALA A 984 1.12 34.49 -12.32
C ALA A 984 0.99 35.99 -11.95
N ARG A 985 1.19 36.32 -10.66
CA ARG A 985 1.16 37.70 -10.12
C ARG A 985 -0.15 38.46 -10.33
N GLN A 986 -1.29 37.77 -10.20
CA GLN A 986 -2.62 38.40 -10.25
C GLN A 986 -2.86 39.40 -9.11
N VAL A 987 -2.24 39.23 -7.94
CA VAL A 987 -2.34 40.16 -6.80
C VAL A 987 -1.31 41.28 -6.97
N VAL A 988 -1.75 42.53 -6.79
CA VAL A 988 -0.96 43.77 -6.97
C VAL A 988 -1.10 44.70 -5.76
N GLY A 989 -1.04 44.09 -4.57
CA GLY A 989 -1.09 44.73 -3.26
C GLY A 989 -2.38 44.43 -2.49
N GLY A 990 -2.46 44.97 -1.28
CA GLY A 990 -3.61 44.74 -0.41
C GLY A 990 -3.70 45.72 0.75
N SER A 991 -4.65 45.46 1.65
CA SER A 991 -4.83 46.16 2.91
C SER A 991 -5.42 45.23 3.96
N ALA A 992 -5.32 45.59 5.24
CA ALA A 992 -6.00 44.89 6.33
C ALA A 992 -6.92 45.84 7.10
N GLU A 993 -8.12 45.38 7.41
CA GLU A 993 -9.11 46.09 8.22
C GLU A 993 -9.72 45.11 9.23
N GLY A 994 -9.41 45.30 10.51
CA GLY A 994 -9.85 44.39 11.58
C GLY A 994 -9.43 42.95 11.30
N LYS A 995 -10.42 42.08 11.08
CA LYS A 995 -10.23 40.65 10.78
C LYS A 995 -10.12 40.31 9.28
N THR A 996 -10.08 41.32 8.40
CA THR A 996 -10.11 41.11 6.95
C THR A 996 -8.81 41.56 6.28
N ILE A 997 -8.40 40.83 5.25
CA ILE A 997 -7.41 41.28 4.25
C ILE A 997 -8.15 41.44 2.93
N ARG A 998 -7.97 42.59 2.26
CA ARG A 998 -8.43 42.83 0.89
C ARG A 998 -7.21 42.74 -0.03
N LEU A 999 -7.27 41.83 -1.00
CA LEU A 999 -6.26 41.67 -2.05
C LEU A 999 -6.77 42.35 -3.32
N ARG A 1000 -6.05 43.37 -3.79
CA ARG A 1000 -6.34 44.06 -5.04
C ARG A 1000 -5.70 43.27 -6.19
N LEU A 1001 -6.49 42.98 -7.23
CA LEU A 1001 -6.01 42.24 -8.39
C LEU A 1001 -5.61 43.17 -9.55
N GLN A 1002 -4.77 42.66 -10.45
CA GLN A 1002 -4.36 43.36 -11.67
C GLN A 1002 -5.54 43.61 -12.63
N GLY A 1003 -6.60 42.80 -12.52
CA GLY A 1003 -7.85 42.93 -13.25
C GLY A 1003 -8.88 41.89 -12.78
N PRO A 1004 -10.06 41.83 -13.42
CA PRO A 1004 -11.06 40.79 -13.21
C PRO A 1004 -10.50 39.37 -13.36
N THR A 1005 -10.94 38.43 -12.52
CA THR A 1005 -10.54 37.02 -12.63
C THR A 1005 -11.71 36.03 -12.54
N THR A 1006 -11.52 34.85 -13.13
CA THR A 1006 -12.42 33.68 -13.02
C THR A 1006 -11.89 32.59 -12.09
N SER A 1007 -10.74 32.82 -11.44
CA SER A 1007 -10.14 31.95 -10.42
C SER A 1007 -11.16 31.48 -9.37
N GLN A 1008 -11.04 30.22 -8.95
CA GLN A 1008 -11.88 29.60 -7.92
C GLN A 1008 -11.16 29.39 -6.59
N TRP A 1009 -9.83 29.50 -6.57
CA TRP A 1009 -8.97 29.16 -5.45
C TRP A 1009 -8.00 30.30 -5.13
N VAL A 1010 -7.67 30.44 -3.84
CA VAL A 1010 -6.59 31.30 -3.35
C VAL A 1010 -5.64 30.47 -2.51
N THR A 1011 -4.40 30.34 -2.97
CA THR A 1011 -3.29 29.74 -2.22
C THR A 1011 -2.51 30.85 -1.55
N TYR A 1012 -2.09 30.64 -0.30
CA TYR A 1012 -1.24 31.59 0.41
C TYR A 1012 -0.09 30.87 1.12
N LEU A 1013 1.09 31.50 1.13
CA LEU A 1013 2.33 30.93 1.66
C LEU A 1013 2.62 29.56 1.00
N ASP A 1014 2.80 29.59 -0.32
CA ASP A 1014 3.07 28.45 -1.21
C ASP A 1014 4.53 27.94 -1.09
N SER A 1015 4.83 26.79 -1.68
CA SER A 1015 6.15 26.15 -1.77
C SER A 1015 6.77 26.16 -3.18
N ALA A 1016 6.12 26.84 -4.13
CA ALA A 1016 6.44 26.92 -5.56
C ALA A 1016 7.64 27.84 -5.89
#